data_AF-A0A378HYC1-F1
#
_entry.id   AF-A0A378HYC1-F1
#
_cell.length_a   1.000
_cell.length_b   1.000
_cell.length_c   1.000
_cell.angle_alpha   90.00
_cell.angle_beta   90.00
_cell.angle_gamma   90.00
#
_symmetry.space_group_name_H-M   'P 1'
#
loop_
_entity.id
_entity.type
_entity.pdbx_description
1 polymer ?
#
loop_
_entity_poly.entity_id
_entity_poly.type
_entity_poly.pdbx_seq_one_letter_code
_entity_poly.pdbx_strand_id
1 'polypeptide(L)'
;MKIFIKNNKVSRYQDTRSLWQKLELLIAHDLYQYLGGNKPEAMHIATVLLSDFKKKSIAIADKVIDEITLPKYRNLILQHLLNKLYSESSYHVFLEKFALRLSGGKETQLTLSVLQHAGINDTKRLHDVFVAFVSEQKKLAKNFPNFSKIKNEDDYEQFISVLASNPLYEKFLSAFTTYLADAFNDKRESNTQVAAPTVLTPESLLDFFQAISTDIVLGNFNHTPLKKGTLYVEIIQGDLYYTTLNPSGLRVSGFISSNEEELNCRLTSQTTKAELKPYLPHILTITAARGHTSQLVFRHTASLRDKAQAFLTEQANSGLLWANLPASDFIVSEENKFILNHWLADNLPCFINHLIEDSCDRYEQQLKAMAEHAKNQRGMTAYIANEINEVSVLMKDIMHSIIFFNLEKSVYERNSEIDSKLEKLINHIKQLQEFYNTTPLQAPNEVFPKIRGNFEAFINNLIFNRGAGVIHYTSATTTWRLDLISLIEALVKDKAVQVCSIQSNNMEYSYLTDEIGQIIPSHALLREELKLQLTHYLSHDIQAYHRQALCRYHAENLPMTVVKAEPLLATRVKLSVPSKPFNLPSIKFKEAREQAYRHYNMRHILTLKSYTDWTLEERRLQETHNRILQPNFMEGLIDEQLNHAQVAQEKWLTDVLVPRWQTALFLNIAARLITDYRIDTEQVNETAKQLWFDILFSRFTKKLMNHWQTMSLSVAPLAGTGIHENCVAKAKQRMSSLYSALTEDTFDYDVKFQSCLIIEKNKVRKQLINTIIKEFLDNYLDLFTKGKLENKSQYPIGSNKDYVFLGPAASGKSTISNQYIQQQERSDYISLATDDYRGIYLPATDIFEQQDTEQVFIRTQDSAYLISELVEDRLCSLKDKRPNIIVDGVTYKPAHRALIETNNNSIIVCACLDDMAEVVKRSYDRAMREDSSSADRGRYVNTTSLIQMHKAASVDLIASCPPNTKIAFYNTNIPRGEVPPLIATIDTHHEKTLTIHHEKGALLRLTSFFNKKRLNVSAKNDNSLFMSNLQKPGFQIESLFSVLKHGFKIVLHDDQNNPCLIVSNDGMVIHNAEYIKEKLTEKSNEKELLKMMLLYGKYGSLKEVKKQCLIYENSDVLIAKILTNAMDKLQEGNISLAVYKY
;
A
#
# COMPACT_ATOMS: atom_id res chain seq x y z
N MET A 1 24.77 0.75 48.83
CA MET A 1 23.58 1.14 48.04
C MET A 1 23.76 2.59 47.61
N LYS A 2 24.54 2.82 46.55
CA LYS A 2 25.15 4.13 46.24
C LYS A 2 25.31 4.30 44.72
N ILE A 3 24.24 4.06 43.95
CA ILE A 3 24.37 3.99 42.48
C ILE A 3 23.09 4.50 41.80
N PHE A 4 22.90 5.81 41.75
CA PHE A 4 22.08 6.43 40.69
C PHE A 4 22.82 7.52 39.90
N ILE A 5 24.03 7.93 40.29
CA ILE A 5 24.73 9.08 39.65
C ILE A 5 26.18 8.74 39.26
N LYS A 6 26.48 7.49 38.86
CA LYS A 6 27.83 7.15 38.37
C LYS A 6 27.96 6.98 36.85
N ASN A 7 26.86 6.84 36.11
CA ASN A 7 26.90 6.61 34.67
C ASN A 7 26.09 7.66 33.88
N ASN A 8 26.59 8.90 33.80
CA ASN A 8 26.35 9.91 32.75
C ASN A 8 24.93 10.12 32.16
N LYS A 9 23.84 9.71 32.81
CA LYS A 9 22.46 9.95 32.35
C LYS A 9 21.49 10.33 33.46
N VAL A 10 21.94 11.17 34.38
CA VAL A 10 21.04 12.15 35.00
C VAL A 10 21.69 13.54 34.92
N SER A 11 22.04 13.99 33.70
CA SER A 11 22.30 15.42 33.47
C SER A 11 21.01 16.26 33.59
N ARG A 12 19.84 15.63 33.80
CA ARG A 12 18.52 16.28 33.87
C ARG A 12 18.38 17.30 35.01
N TYR A 13 19.11 17.14 36.11
CA TYR A 13 19.08 18.07 37.25
C TYR A 13 20.28 19.06 37.27
N GLN A 14 21.17 18.97 36.29
CA GLN A 14 22.36 19.83 36.15
C GLN A 14 22.45 20.55 34.80
N ASP A 15 21.45 20.40 33.92
CA ASP A 15 21.46 21.05 32.61
C ASP A 15 21.26 22.55 32.79
N THR A 16 22.36 23.29 32.78
CA THR A 16 22.42 24.75 32.98
C THR A 16 21.90 25.53 31.77
N ARG A 17 21.61 24.86 30.64
CA ARG A 17 21.03 25.52 29.48
C ARG A 17 19.56 25.81 29.72
N SER A 18 19.20 27.08 29.68
CA SER A 18 17.79 27.47 29.78
C SER A 18 16.99 26.83 28.64
N LEU A 19 15.72 26.53 28.92
CA LEU A 19 14.76 26.06 27.93
C LEU A 19 14.78 26.91 26.65
N TRP A 20 15.00 28.21 26.84
CA TRP A 20 15.21 29.20 25.80
C TRP A 20 16.31 28.82 24.80
N GLN A 21 17.52 28.52 25.28
CA GLN A 21 18.67 28.19 24.45
C GLN A 21 18.47 26.90 23.65
N LYS A 22 17.72 25.94 24.22
CA LYS A 22 17.39 24.69 23.52
C LYS A 22 16.39 24.91 22.40
N LEU A 23 15.37 25.76 22.62
CA LEU A 23 14.40 26.12 21.60
C LEU A 23 15.03 27.00 20.51
N GLU A 24 15.87 27.96 20.89
CA GLU A 24 16.58 28.85 19.96
C GLU A 24 17.51 28.07 19.03
N LEU A 25 18.33 27.15 19.54
CA LEU A 25 19.20 26.31 18.70
C LEU A 25 18.42 25.41 17.75
N LEU A 26 17.29 24.88 18.20
CA LEU A 26 16.45 23.97 17.42
C LEU A 26 15.71 24.73 16.31
N ILE A 27 15.13 25.88 16.63
CA ILE A 27 14.45 26.75 15.67
C ILE A 27 15.45 27.33 14.67
N ALA A 28 16.60 27.85 15.13
CA ALA A 28 17.61 28.41 14.24
C ALA A 28 18.18 27.36 13.27
N HIS A 29 18.53 26.16 13.77
CA HIS A 29 19.04 25.09 12.92
C HIS A 29 18.05 24.70 11.82
N ASP A 30 16.78 24.52 12.20
CA ASP A 30 15.72 24.16 11.27
C ASP A 30 15.46 25.29 10.26
N LEU A 31 15.36 26.54 10.71
CA LEU A 31 15.13 27.71 9.84
C LEU A 31 16.25 27.90 8.81
N TYR A 32 17.52 27.76 9.21
CA TYR A 32 18.66 27.88 8.29
C TYR A 32 18.70 26.75 7.26
N GLN A 33 18.35 25.52 7.65
CA GLN A 33 18.19 24.43 6.69
C GLN A 33 17.03 24.68 5.71
N TYR A 34 15.93 25.26 6.17
CA TYR A 34 14.79 25.63 5.32
C TYR A 34 15.13 26.77 4.36
N LEU A 35 15.79 27.83 4.82
CA LEU A 35 16.07 29.03 4.01
C LEU A 35 17.24 28.82 3.02
N GLY A 36 18.14 27.87 3.28
CA GLY A 36 19.27 27.52 2.42
C GLY A 36 19.02 26.42 1.38
N GLY A 37 17.89 25.70 1.46
CA GLY A 37 17.62 24.55 0.59
C GLY A 37 16.90 24.87 -0.72
N ASN A 38 17.31 24.24 -1.83
CA ASN A 38 16.61 24.27 -3.14
C ASN A 38 15.41 23.31 -3.22
N LYS A 39 14.96 22.73 -2.09
CA LYS A 39 13.81 21.82 -2.08
C LYS A 39 12.50 22.61 -2.33
N PRO A 40 11.56 22.11 -3.14
CA PRO A 40 10.25 22.75 -3.37
C PRO A 40 9.47 23.04 -2.08
N GLU A 41 9.71 22.25 -1.04
CA GLU A 41 9.08 22.38 0.28
C GLU A 41 9.54 23.64 1.04
N ALA A 42 10.80 24.05 0.86
CA ALA A 42 11.38 25.25 1.48
C ALA A 42 10.84 26.57 0.89
N MET A 43 10.38 26.54 -0.37
CA MET A 43 9.89 27.70 -1.11
C MET A 43 8.58 28.30 -0.54
N HIS A 44 7.81 27.51 0.20
CA HIS A 44 6.44 27.86 0.58
C HIS A 44 6.28 28.27 2.05
N ILE A 45 7.23 27.88 2.90
CA ILE A 45 7.21 28.17 4.34
C ILE A 45 7.36 29.68 4.59
N ALA A 46 8.24 30.36 3.85
CA ALA A 46 8.45 31.81 3.99
C ALA A 46 7.14 32.59 3.73
N THR A 47 6.37 32.17 2.73
CA THR A 47 5.07 32.77 2.38
C THR A 47 4.05 32.67 3.51
N VAL A 48 3.96 31.50 4.15
CA VAL A 48 3.02 31.27 5.26
C VAL A 48 3.42 32.09 6.49
N LEU A 49 4.72 32.09 6.82
CA LEU A 49 5.23 32.90 7.93
C LEU A 49 4.92 34.38 7.73
N LEU A 50 5.25 34.95 6.57
CA LEU A 50 4.94 36.36 6.27
C LEU A 50 3.43 36.67 6.35
N SER A 51 2.58 35.73 5.93
CA SER A 51 1.12 35.86 6.04
C SER A 51 0.65 35.86 7.50
N ASP A 52 1.19 34.99 8.34
CA ASP A 52 0.81 34.90 9.76
C ASP A 52 1.30 36.10 10.57
N PHE A 53 2.50 36.61 10.29
CA PHE A 53 2.96 37.88 10.87
C PHE A 53 2.09 39.06 10.44
N LYS A 54 1.65 39.08 9.17
CA LYS A 54 0.71 40.09 8.68
C LYS A 54 -0.64 40.03 9.38
N LYS A 55 -1.18 38.84 9.67
CA LYS A 55 -2.43 38.66 10.45
C LYS A 55 -2.33 39.25 11.85
N LYS A 56 -1.12 39.33 12.41
CA LYS A 56 -0.82 39.94 13.71
C LYS A 56 -0.35 41.39 13.58
N SER A 57 -0.68 42.03 12.46
CA SER A 57 -0.37 43.42 12.17
C SER A 57 1.14 43.73 12.10
N ILE A 58 1.98 42.71 11.85
CA ILE A 58 3.42 42.87 11.60
C ILE A 58 3.67 42.75 10.10
N ALA A 59 3.68 43.88 9.40
CA ALA A 59 3.95 43.94 7.97
C ALA A 59 5.48 43.89 7.69
N ILE A 60 6.06 42.68 7.77
CA ILE A 60 7.51 42.47 7.61
C ILE A 60 8.03 43.04 6.27
N ALA A 61 7.29 42.83 5.17
CA ALA A 61 7.67 43.34 3.86
C ALA A 61 7.78 44.87 3.83
N ASP A 62 6.82 45.57 4.44
CA ASP A 62 6.80 47.03 4.51
C ASP A 62 7.97 47.53 5.37
N LYS A 63 8.26 46.86 6.51
CA LYS A 63 9.41 47.19 7.37
C LYS A 63 10.75 47.07 6.65
N VAL A 64 10.95 45.99 5.88
CA VAL A 64 12.18 45.78 5.08
C VAL A 64 12.28 46.83 3.95
N ILE A 65 11.15 47.18 3.32
CA ILE A 65 11.10 48.20 2.27
C ILE A 65 11.41 49.60 2.83
N ASP A 66 10.91 49.93 4.03
CA ASP A 66 11.17 51.20 4.70
C ASP A 66 12.64 51.32 5.13
N GLU A 67 13.23 50.23 5.61
CA GLU A 67 14.64 50.16 6.02
C GLU A 67 15.61 50.35 4.84
N ILE A 68 15.36 49.68 3.70
CA ILE A 68 16.26 49.71 2.55
C ILE A 68 15.89 50.82 1.56
N THR A 69 14.70 51.40 1.65
CA THR A 69 14.01 52.26 0.66
C THR A 69 13.49 51.53 -0.58
N LEU A 70 12.29 51.89 -1.06
CA LEU A 70 11.61 51.23 -2.19
C LEU A 70 12.43 51.16 -3.50
N PRO A 71 13.14 52.21 -3.95
CA PRO A 71 13.94 52.14 -5.18
C PRO A 71 15.12 51.17 -5.07
N LYS A 72 15.79 51.17 -3.91
CA LYS A 72 16.94 50.29 -3.66
C LYS A 72 16.50 48.85 -3.44
N TYR A 73 15.38 48.63 -2.75
CA TYR A 73 14.74 47.32 -2.62
C TYR A 73 14.44 46.70 -4.00
N ARG A 74 13.78 47.44 -4.90
CA ARG A 74 13.44 46.96 -6.27
C ARG A 74 14.67 46.50 -7.05
N ASN A 75 15.76 47.26 -7.01
CA ASN A 75 16.99 46.87 -7.69
C ASN A 75 17.66 45.67 -7.02
N LEU A 76 17.72 45.63 -5.69
CA LEU A 76 18.33 44.53 -4.94
C LEU A 76 17.58 43.21 -5.13
N ILE A 77 16.24 43.21 -5.08
CA ILE A 77 15.46 42.00 -5.26
C ILE A 77 15.53 41.48 -6.69
N LEU A 78 15.46 42.36 -7.70
CA LEU A 78 15.63 41.95 -9.10
C LEU A 78 17.02 41.40 -9.36
N GLN A 79 18.06 42.03 -8.82
CA GLN A 79 19.43 41.52 -8.92
C GLN A 79 19.59 40.18 -8.18
N HIS A 80 18.98 40.02 -7.02
CA HIS A 80 18.96 38.76 -6.27
C HIS A 80 18.31 37.64 -7.08
N LEU A 81 17.14 37.91 -7.66
CA LEU A 81 16.42 36.97 -8.52
C LEU A 81 17.22 36.57 -9.75
N LEU A 82 17.90 37.52 -10.41
CA LEU A 82 18.81 37.22 -11.53
C LEU A 82 19.96 36.33 -11.09
N ASN A 83 20.65 36.68 -10.01
CA ASN A 83 21.75 35.88 -9.49
C ASN A 83 21.30 34.46 -9.13
N LYS A 84 20.10 34.31 -8.56
CA LYS A 84 19.52 32.99 -8.24
C LYS A 84 19.13 32.20 -9.50
N LEU A 85 18.53 32.83 -10.51
CA LEU A 85 18.25 32.18 -11.79
C LEU A 85 19.54 31.70 -12.48
N TYR A 86 20.61 32.50 -12.45
CA TYR A 86 21.92 32.14 -13.02
C TYR A 86 22.73 31.16 -12.18
N SER A 87 22.42 31.03 -10.88
CA SER A 87 23.08 30.04 -10.02
C SER A 87 22.76 28.61 -10.41
N GLU A 88 21.67 28.39 -11.16
CA GLU A 88 21.32 27.08 -11.69
C GLU A 88 21.69 26.97 -13.18
N SER A 89 22.79 26.25 -13.44
CA SER A 89 23.37 26.06 -14.79
C SER A 89 22.35 25.54 -15.81
N SER A 90 21.39 24.74 -15.36
CA SER A 90 20.35 24.17 -16.21
C SER A 90 19.33 25.17 -16.77
N TYR A 91 19.29 26.40 -16.26
CA TYR A 91 18.39 27.44 -16.77
C TYR A 91 19.04 28.30 -17.86
N HIS A 92 20.33 28.13 -18.16
CA HIS A 92 21.06 29.03 -19.07
C HIS A 92 20.37 29.23 -20.43
N VAL A 93 19.98 28.14 -21.10
CA VAL A 93 19.29 28.19 -22.41
C VAL A 93 17.90 28.83 -22.30
N PHE A 94 17.21 28.62 -21.19
CA PHE A 94 15.92 29.27 -20.93
C PHE A 94 16.11 30.78 -20.74
N LEU A 95 17.11 31.19 -19.96
CA LEU A 95 17.42 32.60 -19.68
C LEU A 95 17.89 33.34 -20.92
N GLU A 96 18.68 32.71 -21.79
CA GLU A 96 19.10 33.27 -23.06
C GLU A 96 17.90 33.54 -23.99
N LYS A 97 17.00 32.57 -24.14
CA LYS A 97 15.77 32.74 -24.92
C LYS A 97 14.85 33.80 -24.31
N PHE A 98 14.79 33.89 -22.98
CA PHE A 98 14.02 34.90 -22.29
C PHE A 98 14.60 36.30 -22.50
N ALA A 99 15.93 36.44 -22.42
CA ALA A 99 16.65 37.69 -22.71
C ALA A 99 16.44 38.16 -24.16
N LEU A 100 16.54 37.25 -25.13
CA LEU A 100 16.29 37.55 -26.54
C LEU A 100 14.85 38.00 -26.77
N ARG A 101 13.87 37.39 -26.10
CA ARG A 101 12.47 37.79 -26.21
C ARG A 101 12.24 39.20 -25.66
N LEU A 102 12.83 39.52 -24.51
CA LEU A 102 12.66 40.82 -23.85
C LEU A 102 13.41 41.95 -24.57
N SER A 103 14.58 41.66 -25.15
CA SER A 103 15.40 42.63 -25.88
C SER A 103 15.01 42.81 -27.35
N GLY A 104 14.02 42.04 -27.86
CA GLY A 104 13.67 42.03 -29.28
C GLY A 104 14.77 41.44 -30.17
N GLY A 105 15.54 40.48 -29.64
CA GLY A 105 16.59 39.74 -30.34
C GLY A 105 17.99 40.36 -30.27
N LYS A 106 18.21 41.38 -29.42
CA LYS A 106 19.46 42.15 -29.37
C LYS A 106 20.46 41.66 -28.33
N GLU A 107 19.98 41.08 -27.23
CA GLU A 107 20.81 40.63 -26.11
C GLU A 107 20.51 39.17 -25.74
N THR A 108 21.57 38.41 -25.47
CA THR A 108 21.53 36.98 -25.10
C THR A 108 21.65 36.75 -23.59
N GLN A 109 21.94 37.80 -22.80
CA GLN A 109 22.02 37.72 -21.35
C GLN A 109 20.93 38.56 -20.69
N LEU A 110 20.28 37.98 -19.68
CA LEU A 110 19.24 38.62 -18.90
C LEU A 110 19.88 39.48 -17.81
N THR A 111 20.10 40.76 -18.11
CA THR A 111 20.66 41.73 -17.16
C THR A 111 19.57 42.61 -16.55
N LEU A 112 19.88 43.30 -15.45
CA LEU A 112 18.97 44.28 -14.85
C LEU A 112 18.59 45.39 -15.85
N SER A 113 19.53 45.80 -16.71
CA SER A 113 19.26 46.75 -17.78
C SER A 113 18.28 46.19 -18.81
N VAL A 114 18.39 44.93 -19.23
CA VAL A 114 17.42 44.31 -20.16
C VAL A 114 16.02 44.30 -19.56
N LEU A 115 15.88 43.97 -18.28
CA LEU A 115 14.59 44.01 -17.59
C LEU A 115 14.00 45.43 -17.58
N GLN A 116 14.80 46.43 -17.21
CA GLN A 116 14.37 47.83 -17.13
C GLN A 116 13.96 48.39 -18.51
N HIS A 117 14.74 48.10 -19.57
CA HIS A 117 14.39 48.50 -20.94
C HIS A 117 13.12 47.82 -21.45
N ALA A 118 12.81 46.60 -20.98
CA ALA A 118 11.56 45.91 -21.26
C ALA A 118 10.38 46.40 -20.38
N GLY A 119 10.59 47.43 -19.54
CA GLY A 119 9.57 47.98 -18.65
C GLY A 119 9.30 47.13 -17.40
N ILE A 120 10.22 46.25 -17.02
CA ILE A 120 10.12 45.38 -15.85
C ILE A 120 10.93 46.00 -14.70
N ASN A 121 10.25 46.77 -13.86
CA ASN A 121 10.86 47.53 -12.75
C ASN A 121 10.48 47.00 -11.36
N ASP A 122 9.71 45.92 -11.29
CA ASP A 122 9.28 45.27 -10.04
C ASP A 122 9.09 43.75 -10.23
N THR A 123 9.03 43.04 -9.11
CA THR A 123 8.89 41.57 -9.02
C THR A 123 7.57 41.07 -9.58
N LYS A 124 6.47 41.83 -9.41
CA LYS A 124 5.15 41.47 -9.93
C LYS A 124 5.12 41.42 -11.44
N ARG A 125 5.66 42.46 -12.10
CA ARG A 125 5.74 42.51 -13.56
C ARG A 125 6.68 41.45 -14.11
N LEU A 126 7.79 41.18 -13.42
CA LEU A 126 8.71 40.10 -13.77
C LEU A 126 7.98 38.74 -13.69
N HIS A 127 7.24 38.48 -12.61
CA HIS A 127 6.50 37.24 -12.42
C HIS A 127 5.50 36.97 -13.54
N ASP A 128 4.65 37.94 -13.89
CA ASP A 128 3.63 37.78 -14.93
C ASP A 128 4.27 37.40 -16.28
N VAL A 129 5.33 38.10 -16.67
CA VAL A 129 6.04 37.88 -17.94
C VAL A 129 6.79 36.55 -17.93
N PHE A 130 7.39 36.20 -16.79
CA PHE A 130 8.12 34.96 -16.58
C PHE A 130 7.19 33.73 -16.64
N VAL A 131 6.05 33.75 -15.93
CA VAL A 131 5.07 32.66 -15.94
C VAL A 131 4.50 32.41 -17.32
N ALA A 132 4.17 33.49 -18.05
CA ALA A 132 3.70 33.39 -19.42
C ALA A 132 4.73 32.69 -20.32
N PHE A 133 6.00 33.07 -20.19
CA PHE A 133 7.09 32.48 -20.96
C PHE A 133 7.38 31.02 -20.58
N VAL A 134 7.46 30.69 -19.29
CA VAL A 134 7.60 29.30 -18.81
C VAL A 134 6.45 28.43 -19.33
N SER A 135 5.23 28.94 -19.32
CA SER A 135 4.05 28.20 -19.82
C SER A 135 4.10 27.95 -21.33
N GLU A 136 4.62 28.92 -22.10
CA GLU A 136 4.87 28.77 -23.53
C GLU A 136 5.95 27.71 -23.82
N GLN A 137 7.09 27.78 -23.12
CA GLN A 137 8.15 26.79 -23.24
C GLN A 137 7.68 25.38 -22.82
N LYS A 138 6.85 25.27 -21.78
CA LYS A 138 6.23 24.00 -21.37
C LYS A 138 5.34 23.40 -22.45
N LYS A 139 4.61 24.22 -23.23
CA LYS A 139 3.81 23.75 -24.36
C LYS A 139 4.68 23.25 -25.51
N LEU A 140 5.79 23.92 -25.78
CA LEU A 140 6.74 23.54 -26.84
C LEU A 140 7.51 22.24 -26.51
N ALA A 141 7.96 22.08 -25.26
CA ALA A 141 8.69 20.88 -24.83
C ALA A 141 7.79 19.63 -24.66
N LYS A 142 6.46 19.75 -24.64
CA LYS A 142 5.56 18.57 -24.73
C LYS A 142 5.67 17.85 -26.08
N ASN A 143 6.28 18.49 -27.09
CA ASN A 143 6.42 17.98 -28.45
C ASN A 143 7.86 17.53 -28.79
N PHE A 144 8.79 17.46 -27.83
CA PHE A 144 10.22 17.18 -28.05
C PHE A 144 10.84 16.41 -26.86
N PRO A 145 11.62 15.32 -27.02
CA PRO A 145 11.95 14.55 -28.21
C PRO A 145 10.79 13.63 -28.60
N ASN A 146 10.41 13.67 -29.87
CA ASN A 146 9.52 12.67 -30.39
C ASN A 146 10.34 11.44 -30.83
N PHE A 147 10.81 10.62 -29.87
CA PHE A 147 11.54 9.37 -30.17
C PHE A 147 10.75 8.46 -31.13
N SER A 148 9.42 8.62 -31.22
CA SER A 148 8.58 7.90 -32.17
C SER A 148 8.76 8.34 -33.64
N LYS A 149 9.52 9.41 -33.91
CA LYS A 149 9.88 9.82 -35.28
C LYS A 149 11.21 9.23 -35.75
N ILE A 150 12.01 8.66 -34.85
CA ILE A 150 13.28 8.01 -35.19
C ILE A 150 12.96 6.63 -35.76
N LYS A 151 13.36 6.41 -37.01
CA LYS A 151 13.16 5.16 -37.75
C LYS A 151 14.32 4.20 -37.50
N ASN A 152 14.13 2.94 -37.91
CA ASN A 152 15.17 1.92 -37.72
C ASN A 152 16.35 2.13 -38.67
N GLU A 153 16.12 2.81 -39.80
CA GLU A 153 17.08 3.10 -40.86
C GLU A 153 17.84 4.42 -40.64
N ASP A 154 17.50 5.18 -39.60
CA ASP A 154 18.16 6.45 -39.31
C ASP A 154 19.63 6.21 -38.92
N ASP A 155 20.52 7.07 -39.42
CA ASP A 155 21.96 6.94 -39.21
C ASP A 155 22.32 7.06 -37.72
N TYR A 156 23.07 6.07 -37.23
CA TYR A 156 23.42 5.94 -35.81
C TYR A 156 24.32 7.08 -35.31
N GLU A 157 25.29 7.49 -36.13
CA GLU A 157 26.24 8.54 -35.77
C GLU A 157 25.58 9.91 -35.84
N GLN A 158 24.71 10.13 -36.83
CA GLN A 158 23.87 11.33 -36.94
C GLN A 158 22.90 11.44 -35.76
N PHE A 159 22.29 10.33 -35.33
CA PHE A 159 21.40 10.31 -34.16
C PHE A 159 22.12 10.70 -32.87
N ILE A 160 23.31 10.14 -32.62
CA ILE A 160 24.13 10.49 -31.46
C ILE A 160 24.57 11.96 -31.53
N SER A 161 24.97 12.44 -32.71
CA SER A 161 25.34 13.84 -32.92
C SER A 161 24.19 14.81 -32.60
N VAL A 162 22.95 14.47 -33.00
CA VAL A 162 21.74 15.25 -32.68
C VAL A 162 21.42 15.25 -31.18
N LEU A 163 21.64 14.13 -30.50
CA LEU A 163 21.44 14.05 -29.06
C LEU A 163 22.48 14.90 -28.30
N ALA A 164 23.75 14.79 -28.68
CA ALA A 164 24.85 15.52 -28.04
C ALA A 164 24.82 17.03 -28.29
N SER A 165 24.39 17.45 -29.49
CA SER A 165 24.38 18.86 -29.89
C SER A 165 23.23 19.68 -29.30
N ASN A 166 22.28 19.04 -28.60
CA ASN A 166 21.12 19.72 -28.03
C ASN A 166 21.18 19.76 -26.50
N PRO A 167 21.43 20.93 -25.88
CA PRO A 167 21.55 21.08 -24.42
C PRO A 167 20.31 20.63 -23.65
N LEU A 168 19.13 20.62 -24.29
CA LEU A 168 17.89 20.16 -23.65
C LEU A 168 17.95 18.68 -23.26
N TYR A 169 18.82 17.90 -23.89
CA TYR A 169 19.00 16.48 -23.58
C TYR A 169 20.09 16.21 -22.57
N GLU A 170 20.86 17.20 -22.10
CA GLU A 170 22.04 16.97 -21.27
C GLU A 170 21.72 16.22 -19.97
N LYS A 171 20.72 16.68 -19.19
CA LYS A 171 20.27 15.98 -17.97
C LYS A 171 19.67 14.61 -18.27
N PHE A 172 18.97 14.47 -19.39
CA PHE A 172 18.46 13.19 -19.85
C PHE A 172 19.61 12.22 -20.18
N LEU A 173 20.59 12.66 -20.97
CA LEU A 173 21.75 11.87 -21.41
C LEU A 173 22.64 11.50 -20.25
N SER A 174 22.84 12.40 -19.28
CA SER A 174 23.56 12.09 -18.04
C SER A 174 22.84 10.99 -17.27
N ALA A 175 21.56 11.16 -16.94
CA ALA A 175 20.80 10.15 -16.20
C ALA A 175 20.66 8.83 -16.97
N PHE A 176 20.50 8.90 -18.30
CA PHE A 176 20.34 7.74 -19.17
C PHE A 176 21.65 6.96 -19.32
N THR A 177 22.78 7.62 -19.51
CA THR A 177 24.09 6.95 -19.59
C THR A 177 24.52 6.38 -18.24
N THR A 178 24.21 7.03 -17.11
CA THR A 178 24.38 6.45 -15.77
C THR A 178 23.53 5.20 -15.59
N TYR A 179 22.23 5.25 -15.92
CA TYR A 179 21.36 4.08 -15.87
C TYR A 179 21.90 2.92 -16.71
N LEU A 180 22.39 3.19 -17.92
CA LEU A 180 22.97 2.17 -18.79
C LEU A 180 24.30 1.63 -18.24
N ALA A 181 25.13 2.48 -17.64
CA ALA A 181 26.38 2.06 -17.00
C ALA A 181 26.09 1.16 -15.79
N ASP A 182 25.16 1.53 -14.92
CA ASP A 182 24.76 0.74 -13.75
C ASP A 182 24.18 -0.62 -14.17
N ALA A 183 23.30 -0.62 -15.17
CA ALA A 183 22.73 -1.84 -15.72
C ALA A 183 23.79 -2.74 -16.39
N PHE A 184 24.81 -2.15 -17.02
CA PHE A 184 25.91 -2.89 -17.62
C PHE A 184 26.88 -3.42 -16.57
N ASN A 185 27.13 -2.66 -15.50
CA ASN A 185 28.09 -2.97 -14.44
C ASN A 185 27.55 -3.93 -13.39
N ASP A 186 26.24 -4.16 -13.35
CA ASP A 186 25.63 -5.14 -12.45
C ASP A 186 26.35 -6.50 -12.57
N LYS A 187 26.91 -6.96 -11.45
CA LYS A 187 27.68 -8.22 -11.32
C LYS A 187 29.04 -8.27 -12.06
N ARG A 188 29.67 -7.12 -12.37
CA ARG A 188 31.05 -7.04 -12.92
C ARG A 188 32.11 -6.70 -11.89
N GLU A 189 33.29 -7.29 -12.03
CA GLU A 189 34.48 -6.90 -11.27
C GLU A 189 34.96 -5.50 -11.68
N SER A 190 35.50 -4.73 -10.74
CA SER A 190 35.85 -3.31 -10.90
C SER A 190 36.77 -3.00 -12.10
N ASN A 191 37.60 -3.96 -12.52
CA ASN A 191 38.50 -3.86 -13.68
C ASN A 191 37.81 -4.08 -15.05
N THR A 192 36.51 -4.40 -15.07
CA THR A 192 35.69 -4.65 -16.28
C THR A 192 34.44 -3.76 -16.37
N GLN A 193 34.29 -2.83 -15.42
CA GLN A 193 33.20 -1.87 -15.37
C GLN A 193 33.44 -0.70 -16.33
N VAL A 194 32.34 -0.11 -16.83
CA VAL A 194 32.35 1.06 -17.71
C VAL A 194 31.74 2.24 -16.96
N ALA A 195 32.41 3.38 -16.97
CA ALA A 195 31.88 4.60 -16.37
C ALA A 195 31.00 5.35 -17.38
N ALA A 196 29.93 5.99 -16.89
CA ALA A 196 29.19 6.94 -17.69
C ALA A 196 30.07 8.14 -18.07
N PRO A 197 29.96 8.67 -19.30
CA PRO A 197 30.76 9.80 -19.74
C PRO A 197 30.43 11.05 -18.93
N THR A 198 31.46 11.73 -18.41
CA THR A 198 31.34 12.99 -17.67
C THR A 198 31.16 14.20 -18.58
N VAL A 199 31.63 14.10 -19.82
CA VAL A 199 31.44 15.09 -20.89
C VAL A 199 30.60 14.44 -21.97
N LEU A 200 29.51 15.08 -22.43
CA LEU A 200 28.53 14.51 -23.36
C LEU A 200 28.74 15.02 -24.79
N THR A 201 29.91 14.77 -25.38
CA THR A 201 30.17 15.07 -26.81
C THR A 201 29.72 13.91 -27.70
N PRO A 202 29.56 14.12 -29.02
CA PRO A 202 29.28 13.03 -29.94
C PRO A 202 30.30 11.89 -29.82
N GLU A 203 31.59 12.22 -29.69
CA GLU A 203 32.69 11.25 -29.58
C GLU A 203 32.61 10.45 -28.27
N SER A 204 32.45 11.14 -27.13
CA SER A 204 32.40 10.46 -25.82
C SER A 204 31.17 9.56 -25.67
N LEU A 205 30.03 9.96 -26.23
CA LEU A 205 28.83 9.13 -26.29
C LEU A 205 29.03 7.93 -27.22
N LEU A 206 29.65 8.13 -28.39
CA LEU A 206 29.95 7.05 -29.33
C LEU A 206 30.85 5.99 -28.67
N ASP A 207 31.92 6.43 -28.00
CA ASP A 207 32.86 5.56 -27.29
C ASP A 207 32.16 4.78 -26.16
N PHE A 208 31.33 5.47 -25.36
CA PHE A 208 30.55 4.83 -24.30
C PHE A 208 29.59 3.78 -24.84
N PHE A 209 28.77 4.12 -25.84
CA PHE A 209 27.82 3.17 -26.42
C PHE A 209 28.52 2.00 -27.12
N GLN A 210 29.68 2.25 -27.74
CA GLN A 210 30.52 1.19 -28.28
C GLN A 210 31.02 0.23 -27.19
N ALA A 211 31.43 0.74 -26.02
CA ALA A 211 31.92 -0.08 -24.92
C ALA A 211 30.84 -0.99 -24.30
N ILE A 212 29.57 -0.55 -24.29
CA ILE A 212 28.46 -1.30 -23.69
C ILE A 212 27.61 -2.07 -24.69
N SER A 213 27.96 -2.07 -25.98
CA SER A 213 27.20 -2.77 -27.02
C SER A 213 27.89 -4.05 -27.48
N THR A 214 27.08 -4.97 -28.03
CA THR A 214 27.54 -6.29 -28.47
C THR A 214 27.29 -6.46 -29.97
N ASP A 215 28.29 -6.93 -30.72
CA ASP A 215 28.17 -7.35 -32.13
C ASP A 215 28.06 -8.89 -32.26
N ILE A 216 27.66 -9.38 -33.43
CA ILE A 216 27.51 -10.81 -33.73
C ILE A 216 28.48 -11.29 -34.81
N VAL A 217 29.04 -12.49 -34.63
CA VAL A 217 29.91 -13.13 -35.62
C VAL A 217 29.44 -14.58 -35.82
N LEU A 218 29.22 -14.98 -37.08
CA LEU A 218 28.65 -16.28 -37.45
C LEU A 218 29.72 -17.21 -38.05
N GLY A 219 29.84 -18.45 -37.56
CA GLY A 219 30.84 -19.44 -38.00
C GLY A 219 31.21 -20.46 -36.91
N ASN A 220 32.18 -21.34 -37.19
CA ASN A 220 32.71 -22.28 -36.18
C ASN A 220 33.93 -21.66 -35.48
N PHE A 221 33.90 -21.62 -34.14
CA PHE A 221 34.87 -20.86 -33.33
C PHE A 221 35.59 -21.70 -32.27
N ASN A 222 35.71 -23.02 -32.49
CA ASN A 222 36.33 -23.91 -31.51
C ASN A 222 37.81 -23.61 -31.21
N HIS A 223 38.50 -22.84 -32.07
CA HIS A 223 39.93 -22.53 -31.95
C HIS A 223 40.29 -21.05 -32.08
N THR A 224 39.32 -20.12 -32.07
CA THR A 224 39.59 -18.68 -32.23
C THR A 224 39.57 -17.93 -30.88
N PRO A 225 40.50 -16.98 -30.64
CA PRO A 225 40.45 -16.16 -29.45
C PRO A 225 39.22 -15.24 -29.47
N LEU A 226 38.41 -15.31 -28.40
CA LEU A 226 37.17 -14.55 -28.25
C LEU A 226 37.47 -13.09 -27.90
N LYS A 227 36.76 -12.15 -28.52
CA LYS A 227 36.81 -10.71 -28.20
C LYS A 227 35.69 -10.31 -27.24
N LYS A 228 35.98 -9.39 -26.32
CA LYS A 228 34.97 -8.75 -25.46
C LYS A 228 33.96 -7.98 -26.34
N GLY A 229 32.68 -8.00 -25.96
CA GLY A 229 31.62 -7.32 -26.72
C GLY A 229 31.26 -8.01 -28.05
N THR A 230 31.60 -9.29 -28.21
CA THR A 230 31.24 -10.07 -29.40
C THR A 230 30.52 -11.36 -29.01
N LEU A 231 29.37 -11.60 -29.63
CA LEU A 231 28.60 -12.83 -29.54
C LEU A 231 28.93 -13.70 -30.76
N TYR A 232 29.64 -14.81 -30.52
CA TYR A 232 29.97 -15.78 -31.54
C TYR A 232 28.84 -16.80 -31.64
N VAL A 233 28.34 -17.05 -32.84
CA VAL A 233 27.17 -17.91 -33.05
C VAL A 233 27.45 -18.96 -34.13
N GLU A 234 26.94 -20.16 -33.90
CA GLU A 234 26.96 -21.28 -34.84
C GLU A 234 25.54 -21.87 -34.92
N ILE A 235 25.09 -22.22 -36.12
CA ILE A 235 23.76 -22.79 -36.31
C ILE A 235 23.92 -24.29 -36.57
N ILE A 236 23.46 -25.12 -35.62
CA ILE A 236 23.58 -26.57 -35.68
C ILE A 236 22.18 -27.16 -35.60
N GLN A 237 21.79 -27.93 -36.62
CA GLN A 237 20.48 -28.60 -36.68
C GLN A 237 19.28 -27.65 -36.49
N GLY A 238 19.43 -26.39 -36.90
CA GLY A 238 18.40 -25.36 -36.76
C GLY A 238 18.53 -24.52 -35.49
N ASP A 239 19.26 -24.95 -34.47
CA ASP A 239 19.41 -24.21 -33.21
C ASP A 239 20.63 -23.28 -33.22
N LEU A 240 20.51 -22.14 -32.52
CA LEU A 240 21.57 -21.15 -32.41
C LEU A 240 22.42 -21.42 -31.19
N TYR A 241 23.59 -21.99 -31.40
CA TYR A 241 24.62 -22.11 -30.37
C TYR A 241 25.39 -20.79 -30.32
N TYR A 242 25.67 -20.30 -29.12
CA TYR A 242 26.46 -19.11 -28.95
C TYR A 242 27.56 -19.30 -27.91
N THR A 243 28.63 -18.55 -28.10
CA THR A 243 29.74 -18.42 -27.17
C THR A 243 30.12 -16.96 -27.07
N THR A 244 30.37 -16.47 -25.87
CA THR A 244 30.85 -15.12 -25.63
C THR A 244 31.73 -15.07 -24.39
N LEU A 245 32.38 -13.94 -24.17
CA LEU A 245 32.95 -13.63 -22.86
C LEU A 245 31.86 -12.93 -22.06
N ASN A 246 31.44 -13.56 -20.97
CA ASN A 246 30.45 -12.99 -20.07
C ASN A 246 30.99 -11.68 -19.43
N PRO A 247 30.15 -10.95 -18.67
CA PRO A 247 30.54 -9.73 -17.98
C PRO A 247 31.79 -9.87 -17.09
N SER A 248 32.08 -11.06 -16.55
CA SER A 248 33.28 -11.35 -15.73
C SER A 248 34.50 -11.79 -16.54
N GLY A 249 34.45 -11.74 -17.88
CA GLY A 249 35.56 -12.14 -18.76
C GLY A 249 35.75 -13.65 -18.90
N LEU A 250 34.82 -14.46 -18.38
CA LEU A 250 34.81 -15.91 -18.51
C LEU A 250 34.13 -16.31 -19.82
N ARG A 251 34.68 -17.34 -20.47
CA ARG A 251 34.04 -17.96 -21.63
C ARG A 251 32.75 -18.64 -21.18
N VAL A 252 31.62 -18.18 -21.71
CA VAL A 252 30.31 -18.80 -21.50
C VAL A 252 29.72 -19.19 -22.84
N SER A 253 29.06 -20.34 -22.86
CA SER A 253 28.38 -20.86 -24.03
C SER A 253 26.95 -21.24 -23.66
N GLY A 254 26.05 -21.13 -24.61
CA GLY A 254 24.67 -21.56 -24.48
C GLY A 254 24.08 -21.86 -25.84
N PHE A 255 22.83 -22.27 -25.86
CA PHE A 255 22.08 -22.38 -27.12
C PHE A 255 20.71 -21.73 -26.96
N ILE A 256 20.12 -21.36 -28.09
CA ILE A 256 18.76 -20.86 -28.20
C ILE A 256 18.08 -21.72 -29.24
N SER A 257 17.02 -22.41 -28.81
CA SER A 257 16.32 -23.32 -29.71
C SER A 257 15.52 -22.54 -30.75
N SER A 258 15.53 -23.03 -31.99
CA SER A 258 14.69 -22.55 -33.08
C SER A 258 13.19 -22.82 -32.86
N ASN A 259 12.85 -23.74 -31.96
CA ASN A 259 11.48 -24.12 -31.60
C ASN A 259 10.94 -23.40 -30.36
N GLU A 260 11.77 -22.66 -29.61
CA GLU A 260 11.29 -21.80 -28.52
C GLU A 260 10.66 -20.51 -29.07
N GLU A 261 9.61 -20.00 -28.43
CA GLU A 261 8.95 -18.71 -28.74
C GLU A 261 9.91 -17.49 -28.66
N GLU A 262 11.19 -17.69 -28.30
CA GLU A 262 12.15 -16.66 -27.91
C GLU A 262 12.79 -15.89 -29.10
N LEU A 263 13.11 -16.53 -30.23
CA LEU A 263 13.91 -15.89 -31.31
C LEU A 263 13.11 -15.63 -32.60
N ASN A 264 11.98 -16.31 -32.76
CA ASN A 264 11.00 -16.09 -33.81
C ASN A 264 11.47 -16.21 -35.28
N CYS A 265 12.68 -16.67 -35.56
CA CYS A 265 13.21 -16.87 -36.90
C CYS A 265 13.50 -18.35 -37.20
N ARG A 266 13.29 -18.80 -38.44
CA ARG A 266 13.74 -20.12 -38.91
C ARG A 266 15.21 -20.02 -39.30
N LEU A 267 16.07 -20.61 -38.48
CA LEU A 267 17.50 -20.69 -38.75
C LEU A 267 17.80 -22.00 -39.48
N THR A 268 18.65 -21.93 -40.50
CA THR A 268 19.15 -23.10 -41.22
C THR A 268 20.67 -23.06 -41.20
N SER A 269 21.32 -24.18 -41.51
CA SER A 269 22.78 -24.22 -41.68
C SER A 269 23.30 -23.31 -42.80
N GLN A 270 22.42 -22.72 -43.60
CA GLN A 270 22.74 -21.75 -44.67
C GLN A 270 22.45 -20.30 -44.28
N THR A 271 21.89 -20.02 -43.11
CA THR A 271 21.54 -18.65 -42.69
C THR A 271 22.80 -17.79 -42.60
N THR A 272 22.76 -16.59 -43.18
CA THR A 272 23.90 -15.67 -43.25
C THR A 272 23.92 -14.68 -42.07
N LYS A 273 25.07 -14.02 -41.82
CA LYS A 273 25.17 -12.94 -40.82
C LYS A 273 24.18 -11.81 -41.09
N ALA A 274 23.91 -11.49 -42.35
CA ALA A 274 22.97 -10.44 -42.74
C ALA A 274 21.52 -10.78 -42.38
N GLU A 275 21.14 -12.05 -42.54
CA GLU A 275 19.80 -12.55 -42.18
C GLU A 275 19.61 -12.66 -40.65
N LEU A 276 20.69 -12.84 -39.90
CA LEU A 276 20.66 -12.93 -38.45
C LEU A 276 20.63 -11.55 -37.76
N LYS A 277 21.22 -10.53 -38.39
CA LYS A 277 21.37 -9.17 -37.85
C LYS A 277 20.05 -8.53 -37.37
N PRO A 278 18.90 -8.65 -38.05
CA PRO A 278 17.62 -8.11 -37.58
C PRO A 278 17.12 -8.73 -36.27
N TYR A 279 17.55 -9.95 -35.95
CA TYR A 279 17.16 -10.68 -34.74
C TYR A 279 18.12 -10.45 -33.57
N LEU A 280 19.26 -9.80 -33.81
CA LEU A 280 20.29 -9.53 -32.81
C LEU A 280 19.76 -8.82 -31.55
N PRO A 281 18.84 -7.82 -31.60
CA PRO A 281 18.27 -7.24 -30.38
C PRO A 281 17.56 -8.26 -29.48
N HIS A 282 16.86 -9.22 -30.08
CA HIS A 282 16.15 -10.27 -29.35
C HIS A 282 17.13 -11.31 -28.79
N ILE A 283 18.13 -11.71 -29.58
CA ILE A 283 19.23 -12.59 -29.14
C ILE A 283 19.95 -11.96 -27.93
N LEU A 284 20.27 -10.67 -27.98
CA LEU A 284 20.90 -9.96 -26.89
C LEU A 284 20.00 -9.83 -25.66
N THR A 285 18.69 -9.67 -25.84
CA THR A 285 17.73 -9.68 -24.72
C THR A 285 17.78 -11.02 -23.95
N ILE A 286 17.76 -12.14 -24.68
CA ILE A 286 17.80 -13.50 -24.09
C ILE A 286 19.15 -13.74 -23.42
N THR A 287 20.24 -13.44 -24.12
CA THR A 287 21.59 -13.68 -23.61
C THR A 287 21.97 -12.75 -22.46
N ALA A 288 21.45 -11.52 -22.42
CA ALA A 288 21.60 -10.61 -21.29
C ALA A 288 20.74 -11.02 -20.09
N ALA A 289 19.54 -11.54 -20.31
CA ALA A 289 18.72 -12.11 -19.23
C ALA A 289 19.40 -13.31 -18.55
N ARG A 290 20.22 -14.06 -19.31
CA ARG A 290 21.09 -15.13 -18.80
C ARG A 290 22.40 -14.60 -18.18
N GLY A 291 22.63 -13.28 -18.20
CA GLY A 291 23.83 -12.64 -17.66
C GLY A 291 25.08 -12.82 -18.52
N HIS A 292 24.93 -13.14 -19.81
CA HIS A 292 26.05 -13.46 -20.70
C HIS A 292 26.50 -12.29 -21.60
N THR A 293 25.62 -11.33 -21.90
CA THR A 293 25.88 -10.20 -22.83
C THR A 293 25.25 -8.90 -22.32
N SER A 294 25.40 -7.79 -23.06
CA SER A 294 24.63 -6.56 -22.85
C SER A 294 23.33 -6.55 -23.67
N GLN A 295 22.40 -5.66 -23.30
CA GLN A 295 21.13 -5.50 -24.01
C GLN A 295 21.18 -4.55 -25.22
N LEU A 296 22.35 -3.98 -25.51
CA LEU A 296 22.52 -2.99 -26.59
C LEU A 296 23.25 -3.58 -27.78
N VAL A 297 22.66 -3.41 -28.97
CA VAL A 297 23.26 -3.85 -30.24
C VAL A 297 24.25 -2.81 -30.75
N PHE A 298 25.41 -3.28 -31.21
CA PHE A 298 26.46 -2.42 -31.77
C PHE A 298 25.96 -1.62 -32.97
N ARG A 299 26.10 -0.28 -32.90
CA ARG A 299 25.70 0.69 -33.95
C ARG A 299 24.28 0.51 -34.48
N HIS A 300 23.30 0.32 -33.58
CA HIS A 300 21.91 0.08 -33.97
C HIS A 300 20.96 1.14 -33.38
N THR A 301 20.50 2.07 -34.22
CA THR A 301 19.69 3.24 -33.82
C THR A 301 18.42 2.86 -33.09
N ALA A 302 17.69 1.86 -33.59
CA ALA A 302 16.47 1.38 -32.95
C ALA A 302 16.71 0.78 -31.57
N SER A 303 17.86 0.11 -31.36
CA SER A 303 18.18 -0.50 -30.06
C SER A 303 18.39 0.58 -28.99
N LEU A 304 19.04 1.68 -29.35
CA LEU A 304 19.28 2.81 -28.47
C LEU A 304 17.99 3.62 -28.22
N ARG A 305 17.20 3.88 -29.28
CA ARG A 305 15.89 4.56 -29.20
C ARG A 305 14.95 3.83 -28.25
N ASP A 306 14.80 2.52 -28.41
CA ASP A 306 13.83 1.74 -27.63
C ASP A 306 14.25 1.70 -26.15
N LYS A 307 15.56 1.66 -25.88
CA LYS A 307 16.09 1.71 -24.51
C LYS A 307 15.91 3.09 -23.86
N ALA A 308 16.08 4.17 -24.62
CA ALA A 308 15.78 5.54 -24.19
C ALA A 308 14.28 5.73 -23.89
N GLN A 309 13.41 5.17 -24.72
CA GLN A 309 11.95 5.24 -24.53
C GLN A 309 11.49 4.43 -23.30
N ALA A 310 12.08 3.25 -23.07
CA ALA A 310 11.84 2.46 -21.87
C ALA A 310 12.28 3.24 -20.60
N PHE A 311 13.48 3.82 -20.61
CA PHE A 311 13.98 4.63 -19.49
C PHE A 311 13.06 5.81 -19.14
N LEU A 312 12.49 6.49 -20.14
CA LEU A 312 11.54 7.59 -19.93
C LEU A 312 10.16 7.13 -19.43
N THR A 313 9.80 5.85 -19.60
CA THR A 313 8.48 5.32 -19.22
C THR A 313 8.48 4.54 -17.90
N GLU A 314 9.59 3.94 -17.49
CA GLU A 314 9.69 3.09 -16.29
C GLU A 314 9.87 3.87 -14.97
N GLN A 315 10.45 5.07 -14.99
CA GLN A 315 10.57 5.92 -13.82
C GLN A 315 9.59 7.10 -13.90
N ALA A 316 9.19 7.68 -12.77
CA ALA A 316 8.36 8.90 -12.69
C ALA A 316 9.07 10.17 -13.23
N ASN A 317 9.83 10.03 -14.32
CA ASN A 317 10.85 10.92 -14.83
C ASN A 317 10.34 11.88 -15.91
N SER A 318 9.03 12.06 -16.05
CA SER A 318 8.51 13.18 -16.85
C SER A 318 9.14 14.51 -16.40
N GLY A 319 9.52 14.63 -15.12
CA GLY A 319 10.28 15.76 -14.56
C GLY A 319 11.71 15.95 -15.09
N LEU A 320 12.41 14.91 -15.58
CA LEU A 320 13.77 15.04 -16.12
C LEU A 320 13.82 15.88 -17.40
N LEU A 321 12.74 15.85 -18.21
CA LEU A 321 12.57 16.70 -19.38
C LEU A 321 12.22 18.16 -19.02
N TRP A 322 11.62 18.37 -17.84
CA TRP A 322 11.23 19.69 -17.33
C TRP A 322 12.24 20.32 -16.38
N ALA A 323 13.24 19.56 -15.92
CA ALA A 323 14.27 20.00 -14.96
C ALA A 323 15.17 21.13 -15.48
N ASN A 324 15.04 21.50 -16.76
CA ASN A 324 15.75 22.62 -17.40
C ASN A 324 14.87 23.89 -17.49
N LEU A 325 13.63 23.87 -16.99
CA LEU A 325 12.74 25.04 -16.90
C LEU A 325 12.54 25.44 -15.43
N PRO A 326 12.54 26.75 -15.09
CA PRO A 326 12.21 27.21 -13.74
C PRO A 326 10.77 26.89 -13.33
N ALA A 327 10.53 26.83 -12.02
CA ALA A 327 9.19 26.75 -11.44
C ALA A 327 8.40 28.06 -11.69
N SER A 328 7.08 27.97 -11.89
CA SER A 328 6.26 29.14 -12.22
C SER A 328 6.16 30.17 -11.08
N ASP A 329 6.25 29.68 -9.85
CA ASP A 329 6.21 30.43 -8.59
C ASP A 329 7.60 30.89 -8.11
N PHE A 330 8.68 30.60 -8.87
CA PHE A 330 10.06 30.90 -8.48
C PHE A 330 10.26 32.35 -8.01
N ILE A 331 9.75 33.31 -8.78
CA ILE A 331 9.89 34.75 -8.48
C ILE A 331 9.27 35.11 -7.12
N VAL A 332 8.05 34.63 -6.85
CA VAL A 332 7.30 34.94 -5.62
C VAL A 332 7.93 34.24 -4.42
N SER A 333 8.38 32.99 -4.59
CA SER A 333 9.07 32.24 -3.54
C SER A 333 10.36 32.94 -3.10
N GLU A 334 11.24 33.26 -4.05
CA GLU A 334 12.53 33.86 -3.74
C GLU A 334 12.40 35.30 -3.21
N GLU A 335 11.38 36.05 -3.63
CA GLU A 335 11.03 37.34 -3.03
C GLU A 335 10.66 37.20 -1.55
N ASN A 336 9.79 36.24 -1.21
CA ASN A 336 9.39 35.99 0.17
C ASN A 336 10.56 35.51 1.05
N LYS A 337 11.44 34.66 0.53
CA LYS A 337 12.67 34.26 1.22
C LYS A 337 13.60 35.43 1.45
N PHE A 338 13.78 36.28 0.44
CA PHE A 338 14.63 37.47 0.55
C PHE A 338 14.13 38.41 1.65
N ILE A 339 12.83 38.72 1.66
CA ILE A 339 12.19 39.57 2.68
C ILE A 339 12.39 38.97 4.08
N LEU A 340 12.09 37.68 4.24
CA LEU A 340 12.19 37.01 5.53
C LEU A 340 13.64 36.91 6.03
N ASN A 341 14.59 36.56 5.16
CA ASN A 341 16.02 36.50 5.49
C ASN A 341 16.56 37.87 5.91
N HIS A 342 16.18 38.94 5.21
CA HIS A 342 16.64 40.28 5.53
C HIS A 342 16.12 40.71 6.90
N TRP A 343 14.84 40.45 7.19
CA TRP A 343 14.25 40.79 8.48
C TRP A 343 14.82 39.96 9.64
N LEU A 344 15.02 38.65 9.44
CA LEU A 344 15.51 37.75 10.49
C LEU A 344 16.95 38.04 10.92
N ALA A 345 17.77 38.63 10.05
CA ALA A 345 19.16 38.98 10.36
C ALA A 345 19.27 39.78 11.67
N ASP A 346 18.33 40.69 11.91
CA ASP A 346 18.30 41.54 13.11
C ASP A 346 17.12 41.23 14.06
N ASN A 347 16.19 40.34 13.68
CA ASN A 347 14.94 40.09 14.44
C ASN A 347 14.71 38.61 14.81
N LEU A 348 15.71 37.74 14.69
CA LEU A 348 15.57 36.32 15.05
C LEU A 348 15.06 36.08 16.50
N PRO A 349 15.54 36.79 17.55
CA PRO A 349 15.01 36.62 18.90
C PRO A 349 13.53 37.00 19.01
N CYS A 350 13.11 38.07 18.32
CA CYS A 350 11.71 38.50 18.27
C CYS A 350 10.82 37.46 17.60
N PHE A 351 11.31 36.85 16.51
CA PHE A 351 10.62 35.75 15.83
C PHE A 351 10.47 34.51 16.73
N ILE A 352 11.50 34.15 17.50
CA ILE A 352 11.45 33.02 18.46
C ILE A 352 10.46 33.30 19.59
N ASN A 353 10.48 34.50 20.18
CA ASN A 353 9.50 34.92 21.18
C ASN A 353 8.08 34.68 20.69
N HIS A 354 7.82 35.09 19.47
CA HIS A 354 6.51 35.02 18.87
C HIS A 354 6.01 33.58 18.67
N LEU A 355 6.89 32.67 18.26
CA LEU A 355 6.54 31.25 18.12
C LEU A 355 6.26 30.59 19.48
N ILE A 356 6.98 31.02 20.52
CA ILE A 356 6.77 30.54 21.89
C ILE A 356 5.45 31.07 22.45
N GLU A 357 5.18 32.37 22.34
CA GLU A 357 3.91 32.99 22.75
C GLU A 357 2.72 32.28 22.10
N ASP A 358 2.78 32.04 20.79
CA ASP A 358 1.77 31.31 20.06
C ASP A 358 1.52 29.89 20.56
N SER A 359 2.60 29.19 20.92
CA SER A 359 2.52 27.84 21.45
C SER A 359 1.93 27.84 22.86
N CYS A 360 2.25 28.86 23.66
CA CYS A 360 1.66 29.09 24.98
C CYS A 360 0.15 29.36 24.87
N ASP A 361 -0.27 30.25 23.96
CA ASP A 361 -1.68 30.56 23.73
C ASP A 361 -2.47 29.31 23.34
N ARG A 362 -1.91 28.46 22.48
CA ARG A 362 -2.52 27.17 22.12
C ARG A 362 -2.63 26.22 23.31
N TYR A 363 -1.60 26.14 24.15
CA TYR A 363 -1.65 25.34 25.37
C TYR A 363 -2.72 25.86 26.33
N GLU A 364 -2.81 27.19 26.53
CA GLU A 364 -3.84 27.80 27.37
C GLU A 364 -5.26 27.50 26.85
N GLN A 365 -5.47 27.58 25.53
CA GLN A 365 -6.75 27.23 24.92
C GLN A 365 -7.12 25.76 25.15
N GLN A 366 -6.16 24.84 25.03
CA GLN A 366 -6.37 23.42 25.32
C GLN A 366 -6.73 23.20 26.79
N LEU A 367 -5.97 23.82 27.70
CA LEU A 367 -6.19 23.71 29.13
C LEU A 367 -7.57 24.25 29.54
N LYS A 368 -8.00 25.38 28.95
CA LYS A 368 -9.35 25.92 29.14
C LYS A 368 -10.43 24.98 28.62
N ALA A 369 -10.24 24.41 27.41
CA ALA A 369 -11.20 23.46 26.85
C ALA A 369 -11.33 22.19 27.71
N MET A 370 -10.21 21.70 28.27
CA MET A 370 -10.19 20.55 29.18
C MET A 370 -10.87 20.87 30.53
N ALA A 371 -10.65 22.06 31.07
CA ALA A 371 -11.33 22.52 32.29
C ALA A 371 -12.85 22.64 32.07
N GLU A 372 -13.29 23.21 30.95
CA GLU A 372 -14.72 23.27 30.59
C GLU A 372 -15.32 21.87 30.43
N HIS A 373 -14.60 20.96 29.76
CA HIS A 373 -15.06 19.58 29.63
C HIS A 373 -15.20 18.88 31.00
N ALA A 374 -14.25 19.08 31.91
CA ALA A 374 -14.33 18.53 33.25
C ALA A 374 -15.55 19.07 34.04
N LYS A 375 -15.83 20.37 33.95
CA LYS A 375 -16.97 21.02 34.62
C LYS A 375 -18.34 20.58 34.09
N ASN A 376 -18.43 20.22 32.82
CA ASN A 376 -19.70 19.86 32.15
C ASN A 376 -20.17 18.42 32.44
N GLN A 377 -19.52 17.69 33.37
CA GLN A 377 -19.95 16.35 33.77
C GLN A 377 -21.20 16.39 34.66
N ARG A 378 -22.09 15.40 34.46
CA ARG A 378 -23.34 15.29 35.23
C ARG A 378 -23.02 14.89 36.67
N GLY A 379 -23.46 15.68 37.66
CA GLY A 379 -23.15 15.50 39.08
C GLY A 379 -22.16 16.52 39.66
N MET A 380 -21.69 17.48 38.84
CA MET A 380 -20.77 18.53 39.28
C MET A 380 -21.46 19.59 40.16
N THR A 381 -20.86 19.89 41.33
CA THR A 381 -21.32 20.97 42.19
C THR A 381 -20.59 22.28 41.85
N ALA A 382 -21.18 23.43 42.20
CA ALA A 382 -20.55 24.74 41.98
C ALA A 382 -19.20 24.86 42.72
N TYR A 383 -19.07 24.24 43.88
CA TYR A 383 -17.83 24.17 44.65
C TYR A 383 -16.73 23.43 43.88
N ILE A 384 -17.01 22.24 43.36
CA ILE A 384 -16.02 21.44 42.61
C ILE A 384 -15.69 22.07 41.26
N ALA A 385 -16.66 22.70 40.59
CA ALA A 385 -16.40 23.47 39.39
C ALA A 385 -15.43 24.65 39.66
N ASN A 386 -15.49 25.26 40.85
CA ASN A 386 -14.52 26.26 41.28
C ASN A 386 -13.13 25.64 41.48
N GLU A 387 -13.03 24.50 42.17
CA GLU A 387 -11.76 23.78 42.36
C GLU A 387 -11.10 23.40 41.01
N ILE A 388 -11.88 22.97 40.01
CA ILE A 388 -11.36 22.70 38.65
C ILE A 388 -10.83 23.96 37.97
N ASN A 389 -11.50 25.11 38.16
CA ASN A 389 -11.02 26.39 37.63
C ASN A 389 -9.72 26.81 38.32
N GLU A 390 -9.61 26.66 39.64
CA GLU A 390 -8.38 26.99 40.38
C GLU A 390 -7.20 26.10 39.94
N VAL A 391 -7.43 24.80 39.71
CA VAL A 391 -6.41 23.91 39.12
C VAL A 391 -5.97 24.40 37.73
N SER A 392 -6.93 24.80 36.88
CA SER A 392 -6.64 25.33 35.54
C SER A 392 -5.82 26.64 35.62
N VAL A 393 -6.22 27.58 36.48
CA VAL A 393 -5.50 28.84 36.70
C VAL A 393 -4.08 28.59 37.22
N LEU A 394 -3.92 27.72 38.22
CA LEU A 394 -2.61 27.40 38.78
C LEU A 394 -1.70 26.70 37.77
N MET A 395 -2.24 25.81 36.93
CA MET A 395 -1.45 25.17 35.86
C MET A 395 -1.00 26.17 34.79
N LYS A 396 -1.86 27.14 34.44
CA LYS A 396 -1.47 28.26 33.56
C LYS A 396 -0.35 29.09 34.20
N ASP A 397 -0.48 29.43 35.48
CA ASP A 397 0.53 30.21 36.20
C ASP A 397 1.86 29.46 36.35
N ILE A 398 1.82 28.14 36.59
CA ILE A 398 3.00 27.27 36.63
C ILE A 398 3.67 27.22 35.25
N MET A 399 2.90 27.09 34.16
CA MET A 399 3.42 27.15 32.79
C MET A 399 4.11 28.49 32.53
N HIS A 400 3.43 29.60 32.80
CA HIS A 400 4.02 30.94 32.62
C HIS A 400 5.29 31.10 33.46
N SER A 401 5.28 30.60 34.70
CA SER A 401 6.46 30.54 35.57
C SER A 401 7.62 29.74 34.99
N ILE A 402 7.34 28.64 34.27
CA ILE A 402 8.37 27.79 33.66
C ILE A 402 8.92 28.41 32.36
N ILE A 403 8.06 29.05 31.55
CA ILE A 403 8.42 29.54 30.21
C ILE A 403 9.06 30.93 30.26
N PHE A 404 8.41 31.91 30.89
CA PHE A 404 8.84 33.31 30.83
C PHE A 404 9.97 33.65 31.82
N PHE A 405 10.15 32.89 32.90
CA PHE A 405 11.15 33.22 33.94
C PHE A 405 12.54 32.63 33.70
N ASN A 406 12.74 31.98 32.54
CA ASN A 406 14.07 31.54 32.07
C ASN A 406 14.93 32.70 31.49
N LEU A 407 14.46 33.95 31.56
CA LEU A 407 15.14 35.12 30.98
C LEU A 407 15.90 36.01 31.98
N GLU A 408 15.60 36.06 33.28
CA GLU A 408 16.31 37.01 34.19
C GLU A 408 16.32 36.61 35.69
N LYS A 409 17.46 36.17 36.27
CA LYS A 409 17.81 35.86 37.72
C LYS A 409 17.82 34.39 38.22
N SER A 410 18.50 34.17 39.35
CA SER A 410 19.06 32.89 39.86
C SER A 410 18.05 31.75 40.02
N VAL A 411 18.49 30.53 39.70
CA VAL A 411 17.66 29.31 39.60
C VAL A 411 17.04 28.87 40.94
N TYR A 412 17.65 29.22 42.08
CA TYR A 412 17.26 28.71 43.41
C TYR A 412 16.06 29.44 44.04
N GLU A 413 15.96 30.77 43.95
CA GLU A 413 14.84 31.55 44.52
C GLU A 413 13.49 31.30 43.81
N ARG A 414 13.52 30.58 42.68
CA ARG A 414 12.38 30.46 41.74
C ARG A 414 11.78 29.07 41.71
N ASN A 415 12.61 28.08 41.98
CA ASN A 415 12.13 26.75 42.33
C ASN A 415 11.19 26.83 43.54
N SER A 416 11.45 27.71 44.52
CA SER A 416 10.53 27.93 45.64
C SER A 416 9.20 28.59 45.25
N GLU A 417 9.18 29.49 44.24
CA GLU A 417 7.93 30.08 43.73
C GLU A 417 7.07 29.01 43.04
N ILE A 418 7.69 28.17 42.20
CA ILE A 418 7.00 27.05 41.55
C ILE A 418 6.53 26.05 42.62
N ASP A 419 7.37 25.72 43.61
CA ASP A 419 7.02 24.81 44.70
C ASP A 419 5.84 25.35 45.51
N SER A 420 5.78 26.65 45.80
CA SER A 420 4.64 27.27 46.48
C SER A 420 3.35 27.19 45.66
N LYS A 421 3.42 27.34 44.33
CA LYS A 421 2.27 27.15 43.43
C LYS A 421 1.86 25.68 43.35
N LEU A 422 2.82 24.75 43.34
CA LEU A 422 2.56 23.32 43.39
C LEU A 422 1.91 22.90 44.70
N GLU A 423 2.31 23.45 45.84
CA GLU A 423 1.64 23.22 47.13
C GLU A 423 0.17 23.64 47.10
N LYS A 424 -0.12 24.82 46.55
CA LYS A 424 -1.52 25.28 46.36
C LYS A 424 -2.28 24.35 45.42
N LEU A 425 -1.68 23.99 44.29
CA LEU A 425 -2.25 23.07 43.31
C LEU A 425 -2.60 21.72 43.96
N ILE A 426 -1.69 21.17 44.76
CA ILE A 426 -1.87 19.90 45.47
C ILE A 426 -3.07 19.99 46.41
N ASN A 427 -3.27 21.09 47.14
CA ASN A 427 -4.41 21.26 48.03
C ASN A 427 -5.76 21.14 47.30
N HIS A 428 -5.89 21.80 46.15
CA HIS A 428 -7.09 21.68 45.30
C HIS A 428 -7.24 20.24 44.77
N ILE A 429 -6.14 19.60 44.38
CA ILE A 429 -6.15 18.19 43.96
C ILE A 429 -6.59 17.25 45.09
N LYS A 430 -6.22 17.50 46.36
CA LYS A 430 -6.67 16.68 47.51
C LYS A 430 -8.21 16.70 47.62
N GLN A 431 -8.81 17.89 47.49
CA GLN A 431 -10.26 18.06 47.54
C GLN A 431 -10.97 17.42 46.35
N LEU A 432 -10.41 17.58 45.15
CA LEU A 432 -10.92 16.92 43.95
C LEU A 432 -10.80 15.40 44.05
N GLN A 433 -9.70 14.86 44.59
CA GLN A 433 -9.54 13.43 44.76
C GLN A 433 -10.62 12.84 45.66
N GLU A 434 -10.94 13.50 46.78
CA GLU A 434 -12.02 13.08 47.67
C GLU A 434 -13.38 13.06 46.96
N PHE A 435 -13.68 14.10 46.18
CA PHE A 435 -14.89 14.18 45.38
C PHE A 435 -14.97 13.08 44.32
N TYR A 436 -13.93 12.94 43.47
CA TYR A 436 -13.90 11.95 42.40
C TYR A 436 -13.91 10.50 42.92
N ASN A 437 -13.41 10.25 44.14
CA ASN A 437 -13.43 8.93 44.78
C ASN A 437 -14.77 8.57 45.42
N THR A 438 -15.66 9.53 45.64
CA THR A 438 -16.94 9.32 46.33
C THR A 438 -18.17 9.60 45.46
N THR A 439 -17.99 10.39 44.41
CA THR A 439 -19.09 10.86 43.56
C THR A 439 -19.10 10.11 42.21
N PRO A 440 -20.19 9.38 41.89
CA PRO A 440 -20.36 8.81 40.57
C PRO A 440 -20.56 9.92 39.53
N LEU A 441 -19.63 10.05 38.57
CA LEU A 441 -19.73 11.02 37.47
C LEU A 441 -19.97 10.31 36.15
N GLN A 442 -20.84 10.89 35.33
CA GLN A 442 -21.18 10.39 34.01
C GLN A 442 -20.46 11.21 32.94
N ALA A 443 -19.57 10.57 32.18
CA ALA A 443 -18.92 11.18 31.02
C ALA A 443 -19.91 11.31 29.84
N PRO A 444 -19.68 12.24 28.87
CA PRO A 444 -20.62 12.53 27.78
C PRO A 444 -21.02 11.33 26.89
N ASN A 445 -20.23 10.24 26.92
CA ASN A 445 -20.43 9.04 26.12
C ASN A 445 -20.65 7.77 26.95
N GLU A 446 -20.85 7.90 28.27
CA GLU A 446 -21.05 6.76 29.17
C GLU A 446 -22.50 6.68 29.64
N VAL A 447 -23.06 5.46 29.61
CA VAL A 447 -24.46 5.21 29.95
C VAL A 447 -24.70 5.28 31.46
N PHE A 448 -23.67 4.97 32.27
CA PHE A 448 -23.77 4.94 33.73
C PHE A 448 -22.66 5.78 34.37
N PRO A 449 -22.97 6.51 35.47
CA PRO A 449 -21.96 7.21 36.21
C PRO A 449 -21.02 6.22 36.92
N LYS A 450 -19.72 6.50 36.90
CA LYS A 450 -18.68 5.70 37.56
C LYS A 450 -17.86 6.55 38.52
N ILE A 451 -17.15 5.91 39.43
CA ILE A 451 -16.22 6.56 40.37
C ILE A 451 -14.77 6.32 39.92
N ARG A 452 -14.45 5.07 39.59
CA ARG A 452 -13.10 4.63 39.25
C ARG A 452 -12.62 5.19 37.91
N GLY A 453 -11.39 5.71 37.87
CA GLY A 453 -10.74 6.21 36.64
C GLY A 453 -11.00 7.69 36.34
N ASN A 454 -11.96 8.34 37.02
CA ASN A 454 -12.32 9.72 36.73
C ASN A 454 -11.28 10.72 37.24
N PHE A 455 -10.72 10.47 38.42
CA PHE A 455 -9.63 11.28 38.97
C PHE A 455 -8.37 11.14 38.12
N GLU A 456 -8.01 9.91 37.74
CA GLU A 456 -6.84 9.66 36.89
C GLU A 456 -6.99 10.31 35.51
N ALA A 457 -8.18 10.26 34.92
CA ALA A 457 -8.48 10.98 33.67
C ALA A 457 -8.38 12.50 33.83
N PHE A 458 -8.88 13.05 34.95
CA PHE A 458 -8.75 14.47 35.26
C PHE A 458 -7.29 14.92 35.37
N ILE A 459 -6.46 14.18 36.12
CA ILE A 459 -5.03 14.47 36.30
C ILE A 459 -4.27 14.39 34.98
N ASN A 460 -4.51 13.35 34.18
CA ASN A 460 -3.85 13.18 32.88
C ASN A 460 -4.18 14.31 31.90
N ASN A 461 -5.45 14.70 31.83
CA ASN A 461 -5.89 15.74 30.92
C ASN A 461 -5.42 17.12 31.39
N LEU A 462 -5.68 17.49 32.65
CA LEU A 462 -5.50 18.88 33.08
C LEU A 462 -4.09 19.22 33.59
N ILE A 463 -3.35 18.25 34.16
CA ILE A 463 -2.01 18.49 34.72
C ILE A 463 -0.92 18.11 33.72
N PHE A 464 -1.04 16.94 33.09
CA PHE A 464 0.01 16.42 32.21
C PHE A 464 -0.26 16.63 30.71
N ASN A 465 -1.45 17.12 30.32
CA ASN A 465 -1.89 17.38 28.94
C ASN A 465 -1.60 16.19 27.98
N ARG A 466 -1.60 14.95 28.51
CA ARG A 466 -1.38 13.66 27.81
C ARG A 466 -1.97 12.52 28.64
N GLY A 467 -2.36 11.41 27.98
CA GLY A 467 -2.70 10.17 28.69
C GLY A 467 -1.54 9.70 29.58
N ALA A 468 -1.84 9.08 30.73
CA ALA A 468 -0.88 8.69 31.77
C ALA A 468 0.44 8.16 31.21
N GLY A 469 1.49 8.98 31.36
CA GLY A 469 2.84 8.62 30.96
C GLY A 469 3.53 7.82 32.05
N VAL A 470 4.14 6.71 31.66
CA VAL A 470 5.14 6.03 32.48
C VAL A 470 6.49 6.66 32.19
N ILE A 471 7.17 7.17 33.22
CA ILE A 471 8.53 7.69 33.08
C ILE A 471 9.52 6.58 33.37
N HIS A 472 10.44 6.38 32.44
CA HIS A 472 11.51 5.40 32.58
C HIS A 472 12.82 6.07 33.00
N TYR A 473 13.42 5.58 34.09
CA TYR A 473 14.77 5.93 34.51
C TYR A 473 15.67 4.72 34.29
N THR A 474 16.59 4.81 33.33
CA THR A 474 17.53 3.74 33.01
C THR A 474 18.80 3.86 33.84
N SER A 475 19.12 2.84 34.64
CA SER A 475 20.47 2.63 35.19
C SER A 475 21.29 1.74 34.25
N ALA A 476 22.56 1.48 34.59
CA ALA A 476 23.44 0.60 33.82
C ALA A 476 22.91 -0.84 33.69
N THR A 477 22.10 -1.30 34.65
CA THR A 477 21.66 -2.69 34.75
C THR A 477 20.15 -2.85 34.76
N THR A 478 19.37 -1.81 35.04
CA THR A 478 17.94 -1.92 35.33
C THR A 478 17.17 -0.68 34.87
N THR A 479 15.98 -0.88 34.31
CA THR A 479 15.07 0.22 33.99
C THR A 479 14.03 0.33 35.09
N TRP A 480 13.91 1.53 35.66
CA TRP A 480 12.93 1.88 36.68
C TRP A 480 11.77 2.63 36.05
N ARG A 481 10.56 2.36 36.54
CA ARG A 481 9.31 2.96 36.09
C ARG A 481 8.72 3.80 37.20
N LEU A 482 8.41 5.05 36.88
CA LEU A 482 7.57 5.94 37.66
C LEU A 482 6.23 6.11 36.95
N ASP A 483 5.16 5.83 37.66
CA ASP A 483 3.81 6.17 37.23
C ASP A 483 3.46 7.58 37.72
N LEU A 484 3.13 8.47 36.79
CA LEU A 484 2.77 9.86 37.08
C LEU A 484 1.51 9.98 37.93
N ILE A 485 0.59 9.02 37.85
CA ILE A 485 -0.57 8.98 38.76
C ILE A 485 -0.11 8.63 40.17
N SER A 486 0.78 7.65 40.32
CA SER A 486 1.38 7.29 41.62
C SER A 486 2.19 8.44 42.24
N LEU A 487 2.79 9.31 41.42
CA LEU A 487 3.44 10.55 41.87
C LEU A 487 2.43 11.51 42.51
N ILE A 488 1.30 11.78 41.82
CA ILE A 488 0.25 12.65 42.34
C ILE A 488 -0.42 12.04 43.58
N GLU A 489 -0.65 10.73 43.61
CA GLU A 489 -1.20 10.06 44.80
C GLU A 489 -0.27 10.16 46.01
N ALA A 490 1.04 9.99 45.81
CA ALA A 490 2.01 10.13 46.87
C ALA A 490 2.08 11.59 47.37
N LEU A 491 1.97 12.57 46.48
CA LEU A 491 1.88 13.99 46.83
C LEU A 491 0.63 14.32 47.64
N VAL A 492 -0.54 13.80 47.25
CA VAL A 492 -1.78 14.00 48.01
C VAL A 492 -1.69 13.38 49.40
N LYS A 493 -1.01 12.23 49.52
CA LYS A 493 -0.82 11.49 50.78
C LYS A 493 0.38 11.96 51.61
N ASP A 494 1.11 13.00 51.17
CA ASP A 494 2.35 13.50 51.77
C ASP A 494 3.41 12.38 51.98
N LYS A 495 3.55 11.48 51.00
CA LYS A 495 4.47 10.33 51.01
C LYS A 495 5.57 10.46 49.95
N ALA A 496 6.69 9.78 50.20
CA ALA A 496 7.74 9.57 49.20
C ALA A 496 7.26 8.60 48.10
N VAL A 497 7.68 8.87 46.87
CA VAL A 497 7.26 8.13 45.68
C VAL A 497 8.19 6.95 45.43
N GLN A 498 7.61 5.78 45.20
CA GLN A 498 8.34 4.57 44.84
C GLN A 498 8.38 4.39 43.32
N VAL A 499 9.53 3.96 42.82
CA VAL A 499 9.74 3.51 41.44
C VAL A 499 9.86 2.00 41.40
N CYS A 500 9.32 1.36 40.36
CA CYS A 500 9.36 -0.11 40.22
C CYS A 500 10.33 -0.56 39.12
N SER A 501 11.04 -1.67 39.34
CA SER A 501 11.94 -2.24 38.34
C SER A 501 11.17 -3.00 37.24
N ILE A 502 11.71 -3.00 36.01
CA ILE A 502 11.10 -3.66 34.85
C ILE A 502 11.72 -5.05 34.55
N GLN A 503 12.68 -5.54 35.35
CA GLN A 503 13.34 -6.83 35.09
C GLN A 503 12.67 -8.02 35.82
N SER A 504 12.40 -9.07 35.03
CA SER A 504 11.84 -10.42 35.30
C SER A 504 11.33 -10.80 36.71
N ASN A 505 10.08 -11.28 36.72
CA ASN A 505 9.35 -12.08 37.72
C ASN A 505 9.22 -11.58 39.17
N ASN A 506 9.99 -10.59 39.63
CA ASN A 506 9.79 -9.95 40.93
C ASN A 506 9.76 -8.41 40.78
N MET A 507 8.66 -7.76 41.18
CA MET A 507 8.61 -6.30 41.24
C MET A 507 9.46 -5.82 42.42
N GLU A 508 10.62 -5.24 42.14
CA GLU A 508 11.38 -4.51 43.16
C GLU A 508 10.94 -3.03 43.19
N TYR A 509 10.73 -2.50 44.39
CA TYR A 509 10.38 -1.11 44.63
C TYR A 509 11.55 -0.38 45.27
N SER A 510 11.83 0.85 44.81
CA SER A 510 12.90 1.70 45.36
C SER A 510 12.48 3.17 45.37
N TYR A 511 13.28 4.03 46.02
CA TYR A 511 13.09 5.48 46.03
C TYR A 511 14.15 6.16 45.15
N LEU A 512 13.79 7.28 44.53
CA LEU A 512 14.76 8.13 43.84
C LEU A 512 15.54 8.94 44.87
N THR A 513 16.87 8.91 44.77
CA THR A 513 17.77 9.64 45.68
C THR A 513 18.66 10.62 44.91
N ASP A 514 19.04 11.72 45.57
CA ASP A 514 20.01 12.69 45.07
C ASP A 514 21.47 12.18 45.10
N GLU A 515 22.43 13.06 44.79
CA GLU A 515 23.88 12.78 44.75
C GLU A 515 24.47 12.37 46.11
N ILE A 516 23.81 12.75 47.19
CA ILE A 516 24.26 12.49 48.56
C ILE A 516 23.51 11.28 49.14
N GLY A 517 22.52 10.74 48.42
CA GLY A 517 21.72 9.59 48.80
C GLY A 517 20.47 9.93 49.58
N GLN A 518 20.06 11.21 49.63
CA GLN A 518 18.79 11.62 50.24
C GLN A 518 17.63 11.40 49.25
N ILE A 519 16.48 10.97 49.77
CA ILE A 519 15.28 10.76 48.95
C ILE A 519 14.82 12.10 48.37
N ILE A 520 14.63 12.15 47.05
CA ILE A 520 14.13 13.34 46.36
C ILE A 520 12.66 13.54 46.75
N PRO A 521 12.28 14.72 47.27
CA PRO A 521 10.88 15.01 47.61
C PRO A 521 9.96 14.94 46.38
N SER A 522 8.74 14.43 46.58
CA SER A 522 7.76 14.24 45.52
C SER A 522 7.39 15.55 44.78
N HIS A 523 7.42 16.71 45.47
CA HIS A 523 7.11 18.01 44.84
C HIS A 523 8.23 18.47 43.91
N ALA A 524 9.49 18.23 44.30
CA ALA A 524 10.66 18.51 43.46
C ALA A 524 10.67 17.62 42.21
N LEU A 525 10.23 16.36 42.35
CA LEU A 525 10.08 15.44 41.22
C LEU A 525 8.98 15.92 40.24
N LEU A 526 7.81 16.31 40.75
CA LEU A 526 6.72 16.85 39.91
C LEU A 526 7.14 18.11 39.15
N ARG A 527 7.84 19.04 39.80
CA ARG A 527 8.35 20.26 39.16
C ARG A 527 9.20 19.96 37.94
N GLU A 528 10.18 19.07 38.07
CA GLU A 528 11.10 18.76 36.96
C GLU A 528 10.41 17.99 35.84
N GLU A 529 9.45 17.11 36.16
CA GLU A 529 8.65 16.44 35.14
C GLU A 529 7.73 17.41 34.37
N LEU A 530 7.12 18.39 35.05
CA LEU A 530 6.34 19.44 34.38
C LEU A 530 7.21 20.30 33.46
N LYS A 531 8.43 20.68 33.89
CA LYS A 531 9.39 21.40 33.03
C LYS A 531 9.71 20.60 31.76
N LEU A 532 9.99 19.31 31.90
CA LEU A 532 10.32 18.43 30.76
C LEU A 532 9.13 18.28 29.80
N GLN A 533 7.93 18.06 30.34
CA GLN A 533 6.72 17.89 29.54
C GLN A 533 6.39 19.15 28.75
N LEU A 534 6.43 20.32 29.39
CA LEU A 534 6.20 21.60 28.72
C LEU A 534 7.25 21.85 27.64
N THR A 535 8.53 21.55 27.92
CA THR A 535 9.60 21.65 26.93
C THR A 535 9.31 20.82 25.68
N HIS A 536 8.91 19.57 25.89
CA HIS A 536 8.62 18.64 24.81
C HIS A 536 7.34 19.03 24.05
N TYR A 537 6.32 19.53 24.76
CA TYR A 537 5.10 20.07 24.15
C TYR A 537 5.43 21.25 23.23
N LEU A 538 6.13 22.27 23.74
CA LEU A 538 6.47 23.47 22.97
C LEU A 538 7.34 23.13 21.76
N SER A 539 8.35 22.27 21.93
CA SER A 539 9.20 21.82 20.82
C SER A 539 8.39 21.07 19.75
N HIS A 540 7.51 20.16 20.16
CA HIS A 540 6.68 19.41 19.23
C HIS A 540 5.66 20.29 18.52
N ASP A 541 5.03 21.23 19.23
CA ASP A 541 4.01 22.14 18.70
C ASP A 541 4.63 23.14 17.71
N ILE A 542 5.82 23.69 18.00
CA ILE A 542 6.56 24.55 17.06
C ILE A 542 6.96 23.75 15.80
N GLN A 543 7.44 22.52 15.93
CA GLN A 543 7.71 21.64 14.78
C GLN A 543 6.44 21.26 14.00
N ALA A 544 5.32 21.04 14.70
CA ALA A 544 4.03 20.75 14.09
C ALA A 544 3.48 21.97 13.36
N TYR A 545 3.70 23.18 13.87
CA TYR A 545 3.33 24.44 13.23
C TYR A 545 4.00 24.59 11.85
N HIS A 546 5.31 24.30 11.74
CA HIS A 546 6.01 24.32 10.45
C HIS A 546 5.46 23.28 9.46
N ARG A 547 5.10 22.09 9.94
CA ARG A 547 4.45 21.04 9.13
C ARG A 547 3.02 21.41 8.73
N GLN A 548 2.26 22.05 9.61
CA GLN A 548 0.89 22.52 9.33
C GLN A 548 0.87 23.72 8.39
N ALA A 549 1.85 24.63 8.47
CA ALA A 549 2.03 25.72 7.53
C ALA A 549 2.17 25.20 6.08
N LEU A 550 2.97 24.14 5.89
CA LEU A 550 3.07 23.40 4.62
C LEU A 550 1.71 22.82 4.19
N CYS A 551 0.99 22.16 5.09
CA CYS A 551 -0.33 21.60 4.77
C CYS A 551 -1.38 22.67 4.43
N ARG A 552 -1.36 23.83 5.10
CA ARG A 552 -2.28 24.95 4.84
C ARG A 552 -2.00 25.63 3.51
N TYR A 553 -0.73 25.83 3.13
CA TYR A 553 -0.40 26.33 1.80
C TYR A 553 -0.94 25.44 0.67
N HIS A 554 -0.85 24.11 0.85
CA HIS A 554 -1.42 23.16 -0.10
C HIS A 554 -2.96 23.19 -0.13
N ALA A 555 -3.61 23.46 1.00
CA ALA A 555 -5.06 23.55 1.10
C ALA A 555 -5.62 24.89 0.55
N GLU A 556 -4.96 26.02 0.81
CA GLU A 556 -5.41 27.36 0.41
C GLU A 556 -5.22 27.65 -1.09
N ASN A 557 -4.32 26.93 -1.77
CA ASN A 557 -4.12 27.03 -3.23
C ASN A 557 -4.90 25.98 -4.04
N LEU A 558 -5.83 25.26 -3.41
CA LEU A 558 -6.93 24.60 -4.12
C LEU A 558 -8.00 25.66 -4.43
N PRO A 559 -8.41 25.84 -5.69
CA PRO A 559 -9.37 26.89 -6.06
C PRO A 559 -10.72 26.67 -5.37
N MET A 560 -11.06 27.56 -4.43
CA MET A 560 -12.39 27.67 -3.86
C MET A 560 -13.42 28.08 -4.92
N THR A 561 -14.59 27.45 -4.90
CA THR A 561 -15.79 28.09 -5.45
C THR A 561 -17.00 27.68 -4.61
N VAL A 562 -17.50 28.62 -3.81
CA VAL A 562 -18.80 28.57 -3.14
C VAL A 562 -19.82 29.32 -4.00
N VAL A 563 -21.02 28.75 -4.05
CA VAL A 563 -22.26 29.16 -4.74
C VAL A 563 -22.88 30.43 -4.17
N LYS A 564 -23.58 31.25 -4.99
CA LYS A 564 -24.90 31.87 -4.69
C LYS A 564 -25.57 32.49 -5.94
N ALA A 565 -26.91 32.51 -5.91
CA ALA A 565 -27.86 32.45 -7.03
C ALA A 565 -28.51 33.80 -7.47
N GLU A 566 -29.02 33.81 -8.72
CA GLU A 566 -30.19 34.47 -9.40
C GLU A 566 -30.86 35.77 -8.86
N PRO A 567 -31.54 36.67 -9.67
CA PRO A 567 -32.55 36.33 -10.71
C PRO A 567 -32.83 37.29 -11.94
N LEU A 568 -33.55 36.76 -12.96
CA LEU A 568 -34.57 37.35 -13.89
C LEU A 568 -34.23 38.59 -14.79
N LEU A 569 -34.58 38.72 -16.10
CA LEU A 569 -35.89 38.62 -16.79
C LEU A 569 -35.74 38.67 -18.35
N ALA A 570 -36.63 37.93 -19.05
CA ALA A 570 -37.27 38.07 -20.39
C ALA A 570 -36.57 38.87 -21.54
N THR A 571 -36.52 38.39 -22.80
CA THR A 571 -37.70 38.23 -23.69
C THR A 571 -37.58 37.14 -24.77
N ARG A 572 -38.76 36.62 -25.15
CA ARG A 572 -39.10 35.47 -26.01
C ARG A 572 -38.98 35.74 -27.51
N VAL A 573 -38.62 34.71 -28.30
CA VAL A 573 -39.41 34.22 -29.47
C VAL A 573 -39.27 32.69 -29.57
N LYS A 574 -40.39 31.99 -29.81
CA LYS A 574 -40.63 30.53 -29.86
C LYS A 574 -41.07 30.20 -31.30
N LEU A 575 -40.55 29.21 -32.04
CA LEU A 575 -40.83 27.75 -32.07
C LEU A 575 -40.04 27.17 -33.31
N SER A 576 -39.63 25.91 -33.50
CA SER A 576 -39.38 24.69 -32.71
C SER A 576 -38.87 23.58 -33.65
N VAL A 577 -37.79 22.86 -33.31
CA VAL A 577 -37.41 21.50 -33.81
C VAL A 577 -36.62 20.76 -32.68
N PRO A 578 -36.43 19.43 -32.73
CA PRO A 578 -36.75 18.46 -31.68
C PRO A 578 -35.85 18.50 -30.43
N SER A 579 -36.44 18.02 -29.33
CA SER A 579 -36.22 18.47 -27.96
C SER A 579 -35.35 17.56 -27.08
N LYS A 580 -34.27 16.96 -27.59
CA LYS A 580 -33.18 16.41 -26.74
C LYS A 580 -31.83 16.45 -27.48
N PRO A 581 -30.88 17.33 -27.09
CA PRO A 581 -29.47 17.02 -27.28
C PRO A 581 -29.13 15.81 -26.41
N PHE A 582 -28.20 14.97 -26.86
CA PHE A 582 -27.61 13.93 -26.02
C PHE A 582 -27.18 14.56 -24.68
N ASN A 583 -27.82 14.14 -23.58
CA ASN A 583 -27.33 14.41 -22.24
C ASN A 583 -26.08 13.57 -22.03
N LEU A 584 -24.93 14.09 -22.48
CA LEU A 584 -23.66 13.74 -21.86
C LEU A 584 -23.68 14.38 -20.47
N PRO A 585 -23.56 13.63 -19.36
CA PRO A 585 -23.40 14.24 -18.06
C PRO A 585 -22.15 15.11 -18.11
N SER A 586 -22.35 16.42 -18.03
CA SER A 586 -21.29 17.42 -18.05
C SER A 586 -20.52 17.37 -16.74
N ILE A 587 -19.77 16.30 -16.51
CA ILE A 587 -18.71 16.33 -15.52
C ILE A 587 -17.61 17.17 -16.16
N LYS A 588 -17.34 18.37 -15.63
CA LYS A 588 -16.22 19.18 -16.13
C LYS A 588 -14.96 18.31 -16.03
N PHE A 589 -14.06 18.36 -17.02
CA PHE A 589 -12.85 17.51 -17.03
C PHE A 589 -12.05 17.58 -15.72
N LYS A 590 -12.09 18.73 -15.03
CA LYS A 590 -11.53 18.92 -13.69
C LYS A 590 -12.28 18.12 -12.60
N GLU A 591 -13.61 18.12 -12.60
CA GLU A 591 -14.44 17.30 -11.70
C GLU A 591 -14.28 15.80 -12.00
N ALA A 592 -14.15 15.40 -13.27
CA ALA A 592 -13.90 14.01 -13.66
C ALA A 592 -12.52 13.55 -13.19
N ARG A 593 -11.53 14.45 -13.29
CA ARG A 593 -10.18 14.23 -12.78
C ARG A 593 -10.12 14.22 -11.25
N GLU A 594 -10.87 15.09 -10.57
CA GLU A 594 -10.99 15.11 -9.11
C GLU A 594 -11.74 13.88 -8.58
N GLN A 595 -12.81 13.43 -9.25
CA GLN A 595 -13.51 12.18 -8.94
C GLN A 595 -12.63 10.95 -9.20
N ALA A 596 -11.91 10.91 -10.34
CA ALA A 596 -10.93 9.87 -10.60
C ALA A 596 -9.81 9.87 -9.53
N TYR A 597 -9.35 11.05 -9.10
CA TYR A 597 -8.37 11.15 -8.01
C TYR A 597 -8.94 10.66 -6.67
N ARG A 598 -10.23 10.91 -6.37
CA ARG A 598 -10.90 10.41 -5.16
C ARG A 598 -11.06 8.89 -5.16
N HIS A 599 -11.45 8.29 -6.29
CA HIS A 599 -11.68 6.84 -6.37
C HIS A 599 -10.37 6.04 -6.47
N TYR A 600 -9.34 6.56 -7.14
CA TYR A 600 -8.08 5.81 -7.34
C TYR A 600 -7.05 6.01 -6.22
N ASN A 601 -7.21 7.01 -5.34
CA ASN A 601 -6.33 7.20 -4.17
C ASN A 601 -6.94 6.70 -2.85
N MET A 602 -7.87 5.74 -2.90
CA MET A 602 -8.27 5.01 -1.71
C MET A 602 -7.04 4.31 -1.11
N ARG A 603 -6.66 4.68 0.13
CA ARG A 603 -5.45 4.15 0.80
C ARG A 603 -5.68 3.64 2.22
N HIS A 604 -6.92 3.41 2.63
CA HIS A 604 -7.23 3.23 4.04
C HIS A 604 -6.86 1.87 4.63
N ILE A 605 -6.48 0.87 3.82
CA ILE A 605 -6.21 -0.49 4.34
C ILE A 605 -4.86 -1.00 3.90
N LEU A 606 -4.00 -1.31 4.87
CA LEU A 606 -2.82 -2.13 4.67
C LEU A 606 -3.25 -3.54 4.26
N THR A 607 -2.74 -4.01 3.12
CA THR A 607 -2.97 -5.38 2.68
C THR A 607 -2.22 -6.39 3.52
N LEU A 608 -2.75 -7.61 3.57
CA LEU A 608 -2.00 -8.77 4.03
C LEU A 608 -0.68 -8.89 3.26
N LYS A 609 0.41 -8.86 4.00
CA LYS A 609 1.77 -9.16 3.56
C LYS A 609 2.33 -10.22 4.49
N SER A 610 3.27 -11.01 3.97
CA SER A 610 4.09 -11.89 4.80
C SER A 610 4.68 -11.07 5.95
N TYR A 611 4.72 -11.65 7.15
CA TYR A 611 5.37 -11.05 8.32
C TYR A 611 6.79 -10.58 8.01
N THR A 612 7.52 -11.33 7.19
CA THR A 612 8.88 -11.00 6.72
C THR A 612 8.96 -9.72 5.87
N ASP A 613 7.84 -9.29 5.30
CA ASP A 613 7.76 -8.18 4.35
C ASP A 613 7.18 -6.91 5.00
N TRP A 614 6.91 -6.95 6.30
CA TRP A 614 6.40 -5.81 7.04
C TRP A 614 7.48 -4.73 7.19
N THR A 615 7.13 -3.49 6.86
CA THR A 615 7.97 -2.35 7.23
C THR A 615 7.95 -2.14 8.75
N LEU A 616 8.90 -1.35 9.27
CA LEU A 616 8.93 -1.01 10.70
C LEU A 616 7.64 -0.33 11.17
N GLU A 617 7.02 0.49 10.30
CA GLU A 617 5.74 1.16 10.56
C GLU A 617 4.57 0.16 10.56
N GLU A 618 4.52 -0.74 9.57
CA GLU A 618 3.50 -1.80 9.50
C GLU A 618 3.59 -2.74 10.70
N ARG A 619 4.81 -3.09 11.15
CA ARG A 619 5.03 -3.89 12.35
C ARG A 619 4.47 -3.21 13.59
N ARG A 620 4.73 -1.90 13.78
CA ARG A 620 4.16 -1.14 14.91
C ARG A 620 2.64 -1.11 14.86
N LEU A 621 2.05 -0.91 13.69
CA LEU A 621 0.59 -0.93 13.53
C LEU A 621 0.00 -2.31 13.87
N GLN A 622 0.67 -3.38 13.46
CA GLN A 622 0.30 -4.76 13.79
C GLN A 622 0.40 -5.02 15.29
N GLU A 623 1.53 -4.71 15.92
CA GLU A 623 1.71 -4.87 17.38
C GLU A 623 0.71 -4.03 18.19
N THR A 624 0.33 -2.84 17.69
CA THR A 624 -0.62 -1.95 18.36
C THR A 624 -2.07 -2.40 18.19
N HIS A 625 -2.46 -2.90 17.02
CA HIS A 625 -3.88 -3.07 16.68
C HIS A 625 -4.32 -4.50 16.35
N ASN A 626 -3.41 -5.45 16.12
CA ASN A 626 -3.78 -6.82 15.79
C ASN A 626 -4.15 -7.60 17.06
N ARG A 627 -5.37 -8.18 17.10
CA ARG A 627 -5.89 -8.99 18.22
C ARG A 627 -4.93 -10.09 18.64
N ILE A 628 -4.32 -10.79 17.68
CA ILE A 628 -3.48 -11.96 17.99
C ILE A 628 -2.16 -11.59 18.66
N LEU A 629 -1.75 -10.31 18.58
CA LEU A 629 -0.54 -9.79 19.21
C LEU A 629 -0.83 -9.09 20.54
N GLN A 630 -2.11 -8.99 20.93
CA GLN A 630 -2.46 -8.37 22.20
C GLN A 630 -2.16 -9.30 23.39
N PRO A 631 -1.86 -8.73 24.57
CA PRO A 631 -1.66 -9.50 25.78
C PRO A 631 -2.83 -10.44 26.03
N ASN A 632 -2.52 -11.65 26.50
CA ASN A 632 -3.49 -12.70 26.83
C ASN A 632 -4.18 -13.42 25.66
N PHE A 633 -3.93 -13.03 24.41
CA PHE A 633 -4.48 -13.76 23.27
C PHE A 633 -3.70 -15.05 22.98
N MET A 634 -2.38 -14.92 22.81
CA MET A 634 -1.44 -16.03 22.52
C MET A 634 -0.61 -16.42 23.76
N GLU A 635 -0.04 -17.61 23.72
CA GLU A 635 0.90 -18.15 24.71
C GLU A 635 2.31 -17.55 24.54
N GLY A 636 3.02 -17.40 25.65
CA GLY A 636 4.38 -16.86 25.69
C GLY A 636 4.47 -15.34 25.50
N LEU A 637 5.70 -14.84 25.47
CA LEU A 637 6.00 -13.43 25.20
C LEU A 637 5.99 -13.19 23.69
N ILE A 638 5.13 -12.27 23.23
CA ILE A 638 4.91 -12.01 21.80
C ILE A 638 6.23 -11.62 21.11
N ASP A 639 7.03 -10.73 21.69
CA ASP A 639 8.29 -10.29 21.09
C ASP A 639 9.28 -11.44 20.87
N GLU A 640 9.35 -12.39 21.80
CA GLU A 640 10.19 -13.60 21.66
C GLU A 640 9.67 -14.48 20.53
N GLN A 641 8.35 -14.70 20.47
CA GLN A 641 7.73 -15.49 19.41
C GLN A 641 7.93 -14.86 18.03
N LEU A 642 7.79 -13.54 17.92
CA LEU A 642 8.04 -12.78 16.70
C LEU A 642 9.51 -12.85 16.27
N ASN A 643 10.45 -12.85 17.21
CA ASN A 643 11.87 -13.03 16.92
C ASN A 643 12.15 -14.44 16.39
N HIS A 644 11.62 -15.49 17.05
CA HIS A 644 11.77 -16.86 16.56
C HIS A 644 11.13 -17.05 15.18
N ALA A 645 9.95 -16.48 14.93
CA ALA A 645 9.29 -16.53 13.63
C ALA A 645 10.12 -15.83 12.54
N GLN A 646 10.76 -14.71 12.87
CA GLN A 646 11.62 -13.97 11.96
C GLN A 646 12.87 -14.78 11.59
N VAL A 647 13.52 -15.39 12.58
CA VAL A 647 14.69 -16.26 12.36
C VAL A 647 14.30 -17.54 11.61
N ALA A 648 13.13 -18.12 11.87
CA ALA A 648 12.64 -19.29 11.12
C ALA A 648 12.04 -18.94 9.74
N GLN A 649 12.06 -17.66 9.35
CA GLN A 649 11.47 -17.11 8.11
C GLN A 649 10.02 -17.54 7.89
N GLU A 650 9.21 -17.53 8.95
CA GLU A 650 7.79 -17.85 8.87
C GLU A 650 7.00 -16.68 8.30
N LYS A 651 6.15 -16.99 7.31
CA LYS A 651 5.42 -15.97 6.56
C LYS A 651 4.16 -15.51 7.27
N TRP A 652 3.47 -16.42 7.95
CA TRP A 652 2.17 -16.17 8.54
C TRP A 652 2.20 -16.46 10.04
N LEU A 653 1.87 -15.44 10.83
CA LEU A 653 1.87 -15.55 12.29
C LEU A 653 0.78 -16.49 12.80
N THR A 654 -0.36 -16.56 12.11
CA THR A 654 -1.44 -17.50 12.43
C THR A 654 -0.98 -18.95 12.43
N ASP A 655 0.03 -19.30 11.64
CA ASP A 655 0.51 -20.68 11.50
C ASP A 655 1.40 -21.12 12.68
N VAL A 656 1.98 -20.17 13.41
CA VAL A 656 3.07 -20.42 14.37
C VAL A 656 2.83 -19.88 15.76
N LEU A 657 1.89 -18.96 15.94
CA LEU A 657 1.48 -18.52 17.27
C LEU A 657 0.49 -19.52 17.86
N VAL A 658 0.67 -19.82 19.16
CA VAL A 658 -0.17 -20.77 19.88
C VAL A 658 -1.19 -19.98 20.70
N PRO A 659 -2.52 -20.15 20.47
CA PRO A 659 -3.52 -19.50 21.30
C PRO A 659 -3.45 -20.04 22.73
N ARG A 660 -3.74 -19.17 23.71
CA ARG A 660 -3.96 -19.65 25.09
C ARG A 660 -5.13 -20.61 25.14
N TRP A 661 -5.17 -21.52 26.11
CA TRP A 661 -6.25 -22.50 26.19
C TRP A 661 -7.64 -21.84 26.30
N GLN A 662 -7.77 -20.71 27.00
CA GLN A 662 -9.04 -19.98 27.06
C GLN A 662 -9.41 -19.36 25.71
N THR A 663 -8.43 -18.83 24.99
CA THR A 663 -8.60 -18.27 23.64
C THR A 663 -9.00 -19.39 22.67
N ALA A 664 -8.27 -20.50 22.67
CA ALA A 664 -8.58 -21.66 21.87
C ALA A 664 -9.98 -22.22 22.18
N LEU A 665 -10.41 -22.20 23.45
CA LEU A 665 -11.76 -22.59 23.86
C LEU A 665 -12.81 -21.69 23.21
N PHE A 666 -12.61 -20.37 23.29
CA PHE A 666 -13.51 -19.39 22.68
C PHE A 666 -13.60 -19.56 21.15
N LEU A 667 -12.45 -19.66 20.47
CA LEU A 667 -12.39 -19.84 19.01
C LEU A 667 -13.07 -21.14 18.58
N ASN A 668 -12.89 -22.23 19.32
CA ASN A 668 -13.56 -23.50 19.03
C ASN A 668 -15.07 -23.44 19.34
N ILE A 669 -15.51 -22.74 20.39
CA ILE A 669 -16.96 -22.51 20.63
C ILE A 669 -17.57 -21.74 19.46
N ALA A 670 -16.92 -20.67 18.99
CA ALA A 670 -17.39 -19.92 17.83
C ALA A 670 -17.48 -20.81 16.58
N ALA A 671 -16.46 -21.62 16.31
CA ALA A 671 -16.47 -22.58 15.21
C ALA A 671 -17.60 -23.62 15.36
N ARG A 672 -17.90 -24.09 16.57
CA ARG A 672 -19.02 -25.00 16.86
C ARG A 672 -20.38 -24.34 16.62
N LEU A 673 -20.55 -23.09 17.06
CA LEU A 673 -21.78 -22.33 16.79
C LEU A 673 -22.02 -22.19 15.28
N ILE A 674 -20.97 -21.84 14.53
CA ILE A 674 -21.05 -21.70 13.07
C ILE A 674 -21.41 -23.03 12.38
N THR A 675 -20.81 -24.13 12.82
CA THR A 675 -20.91 -25.44 12.14
C THR A 675 -22.13 -26.26 12.56
N ASP A 676 -22.51 -26.24 13.83
CA ASP A 676 -23.48 -27.20 14.37
C ASP A 676 -24.87 -26.59 14.59
N TYR A 677 -25.01 -25.28 14.81
CA TYR A 677 -26.25 -24.65 15.29
C TYR A 677 -26.81 -23.58 14.35
N ARG A 678 -28.14 -23.51 14.19
CA ARG A 678 -28.86 -22.51 13.37
C ARG A 678 -28.80 -21.15 14.02
N ILE A 679 -27.69 -20.45 13.82
CA ILE A 679 -27.41 -19.12 14.35
C ILE A 679 -26.97 -18.18 13.23
N ASP A 680 -27.43 -16.94 13.28
CA ASP A 680 -26.95 -15.88 12.40
C ASP A 680 -25.50 -15.48 12.76
N THR A 681 -24.67 -15.18 11.77
CA THR A 681 -23.26 -14.85 11.98
C THR A 681 -23.06 -13.63 12.89
N GLU A 682 -23.99 -12.66 12.87
CA GLU A 682 -23.94 -11.48 13.75
C GLU A 682 -24.19 -11.83 15.22
N GLN A 683 -24.88 -12.94 15.50
CA GLN A 683 -25.21 -13.40 16.86
C GLN A 683 -24.17 -14.38 17.44
N VAL A 684 -23.28 -14.92 16.61
CA VAL A 684 -22.24 -15.88 17.02
C VAL A 684 -21.36 -15.31 18.12
N ASN A 685 -20.95 -14.04 18.02
CA ASN A 685 -20.04 -13.43 18.99
C ASN A 685 -20.61 -13.43 20.42
N GLU A 686 -21.83 -12.90 20.60
CA GLU A 686 -22.45 -12.80 21.92
C GLU A 686 -22.79 -14.17 22.51
N THR A 687 -23.28 -15.10 21.67
CA THR A 687 -23.57 -16.47 22.10
C THR A 687 -22.29 -17.21 22.48
N ALA A 688 -21.19 -17.04 21.72
CA ALA A 688 -19.90 -17.62 22.03
C ALA A 688 -19.36 -17.11 23.37
N LYS A 689 -19.47 -15.80 23.64
CA LYS A 689 -19.04 -15.19 24.90
C LYS A 689 -19.82 -15.77 26.08
N GLN A 690 -21.15 -15.89 25.94
CA GLN A 690 -22.00 -16.47 26.99
C GLN A 690 -21.63 -17.93 27.29
N LEU A 691 -21.53 -18.77 26.26
CA LEU A 691 -21.14 -20.18 26.42
C LEU A 691 -19.73 -20.33 26.98
N TRP A 692 -18.81 -19.46 26.59
CA TRP A 692 -17.45 -19.46 27.11
C TRP A 692 -17.42 -19.17 28.62
N PHE A 693 -18.18 -18.17 29.09
CA PHE A 693 -18.33 -17.91 30.53
C PHE A 693 -18.99 -19.09 31.25
N ASP A 694 -20.09 -19.61 30.73
CA ASP A 694 -20.81 -20.75 31.32
C ASP A 694 -19.90 -21.98 31.47
N ILE A 695 -19.08 -22.28 30.45
CA ILE A 695 -18.13 -23.38 30.47
C ILE A 695 -17.00 -23.10 31.47
N LEU A 696 -16.39 -21.91 31.44
CA LEU A 696 -15.28 -21.56 32.33
C LEU A 696 -15.66 -21.60 33.81
N PHE A 697 -16.87 -21.19 34.16
CA PHE A 697 -17.39 -21.24 35.54
C PHE A 697 -18.02 -22.60 35.89
N SER A 698 -18.01 -23.57 34.98
CA SER A 698 -18.52 -24.90 35.25
C SER A 698 -17.51 -25.77 36.01
N ARG A 699 -18.03 -26.85 36.63
CA ARG A 699 -17.19 -27.91 37.23
C ARG A 699 -16.28 -28.63 36.22
N PHE A 700 -16.54 -28.51 34.91
CA PHE A 700 -15.82 -29.25 33.88
C PHE A 700 -14.49 -28.57 33.48
N THR A 701 -14.30 -27.28 33.79
CA THR A 701 -13.07 -26.53 33.50
C THR A 701 -11.83 -27.19 34.09
N LYS A 702 -11.93 -27.75 35.30
CA LYS A 702 -10.81 -28.43 35.96
C LYS A 702 -10.31 -29.64 35.14
N LYS A 703 -11.21 -30.36 34.47
CA LYS A 703 -10.83 -31.47 33.59
C LYS A 703 -10.07 -30.96 32.35
N LEU A 704 -10.57 -29.88 31.74
CA LEU A 704 -9.91 -29.27 30.58
C LEU A 704 -8.51 -28.76 30.94
N MET A 705 -8.35 -28.09 32.08
CA MET A 705 -7.06 -27.64 32.57
C MET A 705 -6.08 -28.80 32.81
N ASN A 706 -6.54 -29.92 33.37
CA ASN A 706 -5.70 -31.10 33.57
C ASN A 706 -5.22 -31.67 32.22
N HIS A 707 -6.11 -31.85 31.24
CA HIS A 707 -5.72 -32.34 29.91
C HIS A 707 -4.72 -31.39 29.21
N TRP A 708 -4.93 -30.08 29.33
CA TRP A 708 -4.01 -29.08 28.81
C TRP A 708 -2.63 -29.15 29.48
N GLN A 709 -2.56 -29.28 30.81
CA GLN A 709 -1.29 -29.42 31.54
C GLN A 709 -0.52 -30.67 31.10
N THR A 710 -1.20 -31.82 31.00
CA THR A 710 -0.60 -33.06 30.52
C THR A 710 -0.06 -32.92 29.10
N MET A 711 -0.80 -32.26 28.21
CA MET A 711 -0.36 -31.99 26.84
C MET A 711 0.86 -31.06 26.78
N SER A 712 0.88 -29.98 27.57
CA SER A 712 2.01 -29.07 27.60
C SER A 712 3.32 -29.77 28.01
N LEU A 713 3.23 -30.83 28.82
CA LEU A 713 4.36 -31.69 29.19
C LEU A 713 4.76 -32.68 28.08
N SER A 714 3.83 -33.09 27.22
CA SER A 714 4.06 -34.11 26.16
C SER A 714 5.05 -33.69 25.06
N VAL A 715 5.31 -32.39 24.91
CA VAL A 715 6.23 -31.80 23.91
C VAL A 715 7.64 -31.56 24.49
N ALA A 716 7.82 -31.85 25.79
CA ALA A 716 9.11 -31.71 26.47
C ALA A 716 10.11 -32.79 26.01
N PRO A 717 11.44 -32.52 26.05
CA PRO A 717 12.45 -33.47 25.59
C PRO A 717 12.42 -34.84 26.27
N LEU A 718 11.97 -34.91 27.53
CA LEU A 718 11.95 -36.13 28.34
C LEU A 718 10.57 -36.80 28.40
N ALA A 719 9.62 -36.39 27.56
CA ALA A 719 8.23 -36.84 27.65
C ALA A 719 8.00 -38.28 27.14
N GLY A 720 8.95 -38.86 26.39
CA GLY A 720 8.86 -40.23 25.87
C GLY A 720 7.77 -40.46 24.81
N THR A 721 7.22 -39.39 24.22
CA THR A 721 6.09 -39.44 23.27
C THR A 721 6.51 -39.52 21.79
N GLY A 722 7.80 -39.37 21.46
CA GLY A 722 8.30 -39.27 20.08
C GLY A 722 8.03 -37.91 19.40
N ILE A 723 7.24 -37.04 20.04
CA ILE A 723 6.82 -35.75 19.47
C ILE A 723 8.01 -34.79 19.40
N HIS A 724 8.84 -34.77 20.44
CA HIS A 724 10.00 -33.88 20.51
C HIS A 724 11.01 -34.20 19.40
N GLU A 725 11.30 -35.49 19.20
CA GLU A 725 12.22 -35.99 18.18
C GLU A 725 11.74 -35.64 16.78
N ASN A 726 10.43 -35.72 16.52
CA ASN A 726 9.83 -35.29 15.25
C ASN A 726 9.99 -33.78 15.02
N CYS A 727 9.78 -32.96 16.06
CA CYS A 727 10.01 -31.51 15.97
C CYS A 727 11.49 -31.21 15.66
N VAL A 728 12.42 -31.93 16.28
CA VAL A 728 13.86 -31.81 16.01
C VAL A 728 14.17 -32.17 14.56
N ALA A 729 13.62 -33.26 14.03
CA ALA A 729 13.86 -33.67 12.65
C ALA A 729 13.35 -32.62 11.64
N LYS A 730 12.14 -32.09 11.84
CA LYS A 730 11.58 -31.02 11.00
C LYS A 730 12.37 -29.72 11.11
N ALA A 731 12.82 -29.37 12.31
CA ALA A 731 13.65 -28.19 12.53
C ALA A 731 14.99 -28.31 11.80
N LYS A 732 15.63 -29.49 11.81
CA LYS A 732 16.86 -29.75 11.04
C LYS A 732 16.62 -29.63 9.53
N GLN A 733 15.52 -30.21 9.02
CA GLN A 733 15.16 -30.09 7.61
C GLN A 733 14.92 -28.63 7.20
N ARG A 734 14.31 -27.84 8.09
CA ARG A 734 14.11 -26.41 7.85
C ARG A 734 15.42 -25.63 7.89
N MET A 735 16.28 -25.93 8.86
CA MET A 735 17.60 -25.34 9.00
C MET A 735 18.44 -25.55 7.74
N SER A 736 18.45 -26.78 7.19
CA SER A 736 19.17 -27.08 5.95
C SER A 736 18.60 -26.38 4.72
N SER A 737 17.28 -26.13 4.67
CA SER A 737 16.64 -25.39 3.57
C SER A 737 16.88 -23.88 3.63
N LEU A 738 16.87 -23.28 4.81
CA LEU A 738 16.97 -21.81 4.98
C LEU A 738 18.40 -21.33 5.13
N TYR A 739 19.25 -22.15 5.73
CA TYR A 739 20.61 -21.80 6.15
C TYR A 739 21.62 -22.87 5.73
N SER A 740 21.55 -23.28 4.46
CA SER A 740 22.37 -24.37 3.90
C SER A 740 23.89 -24.16 4.00
N ALA A 741 24.34 -22.92 4.24
CA ALA A 741 25.76 -22.57 4.36
C ALA A 741 26.31 -22.60 5.80
N LEU A 742 25.47 -22.83 6.82
CA LEU A 742 25.89 -22.90 8.22
C LEU A 742 26.21 -24.34 8.64
N THR A 743 27.34 -24.53 9.33
CA THR A 743 27.77 -25.83 9.87
C THR A 743 27.22 -26.05 11.28
N GLU A 744 26.87 -27.30 11.62
CA GLU A 744 26.18 -27.66 12.88
C GLU A 744 26.97 -27.35 14.16
N ASP A 745 28.29 -27.15 14.04
CA ASP A 745 29.21 -26.86 15.14
C ASP A 745 29.36 -25.37 15.48
N THR A 746 28.62 -24.50 14.78
CA THR A 746 28.70 -23.05 14.98
C THR A 746 27.64 -22.54 15.96
N PHE A 747 28.02 -21.55 16.77
CA PHE A 747 27.08 -20.84 17.64
C PHE A 747 25.88 -20.25 16.87
N ASP A 748 26.13 -19.74 15.67
CA ASP A 748 25.08 -19.21 14.79
C ASP A 748 24.09 -20.29 14.32
N TYR A 749 24.57 -21.51 14.07
CA TYR A 749 23.69 -22.64 13.78
C TYR A 749 22.82 -22.94 14.99
N ASP A 750 23.40 -23.06 16.19
CA ASP A 750 22.65 -23.38 17.41
C ASP A 750 21.52 -22.38 17.67
N VAL A 751 21.81 -21.06 17.59
CA VAL A 751 20.80 -20.01 17.82
C VAL A 751 19.65 -20.09 16.81
N LYS A 752 19.97 -20.29 15.53
CA LYS A 752 18.96 -20.40 14.46
C LYS A 752 18.18 -21.69 14.51
N PHE A 753 18.85 -22.80 14.84
CA PHE A 753 18.24 -24.09 15.06
C PHE A 753 17.25 -24.05 16.22
N GLN A 754 17.60 -23.41 17.34
CA GLN A 754 16.67 -23.25 18.47
C GLN A 754 15.40 -22.50 18.05
N SER A 755 15.54 -21.44 17.24
CA SER A 755 14.37 -20.71 16.72
C SER A 755 13.51 -21.59 15.81
N CYS A 756 14.12 -22.34 14.88
CA CYS A 756 13.40 -23.30 14.04
C CYS A 756 12.69 -24.37 14.89
N LEU A 757 13.34 -24.89 15.93
CA LEU A 757 12.79 -25.90 16.82
C LEU A 757 11.61 -25.37 17.64
N ILE A 758 11.68 -24.14 18.14
CA ILE A 758 10.59 -23.49 18.87
C ILE A 758 9.35 -23.36 17.96
N ILE A 759 9.55 -22.94 16.71
CA ILE A 759 8.47 -22.80 15.73
C ILE A 759 7.82 -24.16 15.40
N GLU A 760 8.61 -25.22 15.17
CA GLU A 760 8.04 -26.56 14.93
C GLU A 760 7.28 -27.09 16.16
N LYS A 761 7.79 -26.85 17.37
CA LYS A 761 7.06 -27.16 18.62
C LYS A 761 5.75 -26.40 18.72
N ASN A 762 5.73 -25.12 18.33
CA ASN A 762 4.51 -24.32 18.38
C ASN A 762 3.44 -24.82 17.42
N LYS A 763 3.80 -25.21 16.20
CA LYS A 763 2.85 -25.82 15.25
C LYS A 763 2.16 -27.04 15.84
N VAL A 764 2.95 -27.92 16.47
CA VAL A 764 2.41 -29.11 17.14
C VAL A 764 1.55 -28.73 18.36
N ARG A 765 1.98 -27.78 19.19
CA ARG A 765 1.20 -27.30 20.34
C ARG A 765 -0.15 -26.70 19.92
N LYS A 766 -0.19 -25.89 18.85
CA LYS A 766 -1.42 -25.33 18.28
C LYS A 766 -2.36 -26.44 17.81
N GLN A 767 -1.84 -27.48 17.17
CA GLN A 767 -2.65 -28.63 16.77
C GLN A 767 -3.21 -29.38 17.99
N LEU A 768 -2.37 -29.73 18.96
CA LEU A 768 -2.77 -30.49 20.15
C LEU A 768 -3.79 -29.75 21.01
N ILE A 769 -3.63 -28.44 21.22
CA ILE A 769 -4.57 -27.66 22.04
C ILE A 769 -5.97 -27.61 21.40
N ASN A 770 -6.03 -27.44 20.08
CA ASN A 770 -7.29 -27.46 19.34
C ASN A 770 -7.95 -28.85 19.39
N THR A 771 -7.18 -29.93 19.25
CA THR A 771 -7.69 -31.31 19.37
C THR A 771 -8.31 -31.56 20.75
N ILE A 772 -7.62 -31.19 21.83
CA ILE A 772 -8.12 -31.40 23.20
C ILE A 772 -9.41 -30.62 23.45
N ILE A 773 -9.47 -29.37 22.96
CA ILE A 773 -10.65 -28.54 23.12
C ILE A 773 -11.81 -29.07 22.27
N LYS A 774 -11.53 -29.52 21.05
CA LYS A 774 -12.52 -30.20 20.20
C LYS A 774 -13.13 -31.41 20.92
N GLU A 775 -12.29 -32.31 21.43
CA GLU A 775 -12.73 -33.49 22.20
C GLU A 775 -13.52 -33.10 23.46
N PHE A 776 -13.09 -32.06 24.16
CA PHE A 776 -13.83 -31.54 25.30
C PHE A 776 -15.22 -31.04 24.88
N LEU A 777 -15.32 -30.23 23.84
CA LEU A 777 -16.60 -29.71 23.37
C LEU A 777 -17.50 -30.82 22.81
N ASP A 778 -16.95 -31.83 22.13
CA ASP A 778 -17.71 -33.00 21.67
C ASP A 778 -18.37 -33.75 22.84
N ASN A 779 -17.74 -33.79 24.01
CA ASN A 779 -18.28 -34.48 25.19
C ASN A 779 -19.21 -33.64 26.06
N TYR A 780 -19.09 -32.32 26.05
CA TYR A 780 -19.72 -31.46 27.06
C TYR A 780 -20.54 -30.29 26.51
N LEU A 781 -20.36 -29.84 25.26
CA LEU A 781 -21.01 -28.62 24.75
C LEU A 781 -22.55 -28.72 24.80
N ASP A 782 -23.11 -29.88 24.46
CA ASP A 782 -24.55 -30.11 24.46
C ASP A 782 -25.21 -29.87 25.83
N LEU A 783 -24.47 -30.03 26.93
CA LEU A 783 -24.99 -29.74 28.27
C LEU A 783 -25.32 -28.25 28.47
N PHE A 784 -24.66 -27.37 27.71
CA PHE A 784 -24.80 -25.92 27.81
C PHE A 784 -25.78 -25.35 26.76
N THR A 785 -25.98 -26.06 25.65
CA THR A 785 -26.78 -25.60 24.50
C THR A 785 -28.16 -26.25 24.39
N LYS A 786 -28.39 -27.40 25.05
CA LYS A 786 -29.65 -28.15 24.97
C LYS A 786 -30.87 -27.29 25.33
N GLY A 787 -31.81 -27.19 24.40
CA GLY A 787 -33.06 -26.43 24.54
C GLY A 787 -32.90 -24.91 24.38
N LYS A 788 -31.68 -24.41 24.13
CA LYS A 788 -31.40 -22.99 23.84
C LYS A 788 -31.09 -22.73 22.37
N LEU A 789 -30.43 -23.68 21.71
CA LEU A 789 -30.00 -23.57 20.32
C LEU A 789 -30.54 -24.75 19.50
N GLU A 790 -30.99 -24.46 18.28
CA GLU A 790 -31.41 -25.48 17.32
C GLU A 790 -30.21 -25.97 16.50
N ASN A 791 -30.13 -27.27 16.25
CA ASN A 791 -29.08 -27.85 15.40
C ASN A 791 -29.34 -27.54 13.92
N LYS A 792 -28.27 -27.34 13.15
CA LYS A 792 -28.35 -27.27 11.67
C LYS A 792 -28.72 -28.61 11.08
N SER A 793 -29.43 -28.55 9.96
CA SER A 793 -29.76 -29.75 9.19
C SER A 793 -28.48 -30.37 8.61
N GLN A 794 -28.33 -31.69 8.76
CA GLN A 794 -27.20 -32.44 8.20
C GLN A 794 -27.66 -33.39 7.10
N TYR A 795 -26.89 -33.48 6.04
CA TYR A 795 -27.18 -34.29 4.86
C TYR A 795 -26.02 -35.25 4.58
N PRO A 796 -26.28 -36.45 4.02
CA PRO A 796 -25.24 -37.34 3.54
C PRO A 796 -24.27 -36.62 2.60
N ILE A 797 -22.97 -36.86 2.76
CA ILE A 797 -21.95 -36.28 1.87
C ILE A 797 -22.26 -36.67 0.42
N GLY A 798 -22.21 -35.70 -0.48
CA GLY A 798 -22.58 -35.86 -1.90
C GLY A 798 -24.04 -35.57 -2.22
N SER A 799 -24.90 -35.37 -1.20
CA SER A 799 -26.29 -34.94 -1.37
C SER A 799 -26.56 -33.50 -0.94
N ASN A 800 -25.55 -32.82 -0.37
CA ASN A 800 -25.65 -31.46 0.14
C ASN A 800 -26.06 -30.45 -0.94
N LYS A 801 -26.88 -29.47 -0.58
CA LYS A 801 -27.23 -28.36 -1.47
C LYS A 801 -26.31 -27.19 -1.20
N ASP A 802 -25.10 -27.22 -1.73
CA ASP A 802 -24.08 -26.19 -1.48
C ASP A 802 -24.17 -25.05 -2.48
N TYR A 803 -23.80 -23.84 -2.05
CA TYR A 803 -23.69 -22.67 -2.90
C TYR A 803 -22.26 -22.14 -2.91
N VAL A 804 -21.73 -21.85 -4.09
CA VAL A 804 -20.39 -21.28 -4.24
C VAL A 804 -20.48 -20.02 -5.10
N PHE A 805 -20.17 -18.87 -4.49
CA PHE A 805 -20.17 -17.56 -5.11
C PHE A 805 -18.71 -17.10 -5.30
N LEU A 806 -18.25 -17.11 -6.54
CA LEU A 806 -16.87 -16.77 -6.90
C LEU A 806 -16.78 -15.36 -7.49
N GLY A 807 -15.76 -14.62 -7.10
CA GLY A 807 -15.39 -13.35 -7.72
C GLY A 807 -14.73 -12.36 -6.76
N PRO A 808 -13.88 -11.43 -7.24
CA PRO A 808 -13.22 -10.45 -6.38
C PRO A 808 -14.16 -9.48 -5.66
N ALA A 809 -13.59 -8.63 -4.78
CA ALA A 809 -14.34 -7.52 -4.19
C ALA A 809 -14.91 -6.59 -5.29
N ALA A 810 -16.10 -6.04 -5.04
CA ALA A 810 -16.86 -5.20 -5.99
C ALA A 810 -17.26 -5.86 -7.32
N SER A 811 -17.08 -7.18 -7.50
CA SER A 811 -17.52 -7.89 -8.72
C SER A 811 -19.03 -8.10 -8.82
N GLY A 812 -19.81 -7.88 -7.75
CA GLY A 812 -21.26 -8.08 -7.76
C GLY A 812 -21.74 -9.47 -7.30
N LYS A 813 -20.96 -10.20 -6.50
CA LYS A 813 -21.37 -11.50 -5.92
C LYS A 813 -22.73 -11.45 -5.22
N SER A 814 -22.98 -10.42 -4.42
CA SER A 814 -24.26 -10.24 -3.71
C SER A 814 -25.46 -10.09 -4.64
N THR A 815 -25.27 -9.52 -5.83
CA THR A 815 -26.32 -9.41 -6.86
C THR A 815 -26.77 -10.80 -7.34
N ILE A 816 -25.84 -11.75 -7.41
CA ILE A 816 -26.12 -13.12 -7.84
C ILE A 816 -26.65 -13.95 -6.67
N SER A 817 -26.00 -13.88 -5.49
CA SER A 817 -26.37 -14.76 -4.37
C SER A 817 -27.81 -14.57 -3.88
N ASN A 818 -28.33 -13.35 -3.94
CA ASN A 818 -29.72 -13.05 -3.60
C ASN A 818 -30.76 -13.72 -4.51
N GLN A 819 -30.36 -14.26 -5.67
CA GLN A 819 -31.24 -15.03 -6.55
C GLN A 819 -31.35 -16.50 -6.15
N TYR A 820 -30.35 -17.02 -5.43
CA TYR A 820 -30.24 -18.44 -5.08
C TYR A 820 -30.64 -18.73 -3.63
N ILE A 821 -30.42 -17.78 -2.73
CA ILE A 821 -30.67 -17.97 -1.31
C ILE A 821 -31.19 -16.69 -0.66
N GLN A 822 -32.30 -16.81 0.05
CA GLN A 822 -32.87 -15.70 0.82
C GLN A 822 -32.11 -15.53 2.14
N GLN A 823 -32.11 -14.31 2.70
CA GLN A 823 -31.34 -14.00 3.91
C GLN A 823 -31.74 -14.89 5.11
N GLN A 824 -33.02 -15.21 5.27
CA GLN A 824 -33.54 -16.04 6.36
C GLN A 824 -33.04 -17.50 6.28
N GLU A 825 -32.81 -18.00 5.08
CA GLU A 825 -32.36 -19.38 4.84
C GLU A 825 -30.87 -19.57 5.18
N ARG A 826 -30.07 -18.50 5.16
CA ARG A 826 -28.61 -18.55 5.38
C ARG A 826 -28.23 -19.11 6.75
N SER A 827 -29.08 -18.98 7.76
CA SER A 827 -28.84 -19.53 9.11
C SER A 827 -28.71 -21.06 9.12
N ASP A 828 -29.31 -21.78 8.17
CA ASP A 828 -29.18 -23.24 8.04
C ASP A 828 -27.91 -23.66 7.27
N TYR A 829 -27.14 -22.69 6.75
CA TYR A 829 -25.92 -22.92 6.00
C TYR A 829 -24.68 -22.51 6.78
N ILE A 830 -23.56 -23.19 6.54
CA ILE A 830 -22.27 -22.75 7.06
C ILE A 830 -21.66 -21.76 6.07
N SER A 831 -21.52 -20.51 6.49
CA SER A 831 -20.85 -19.49 5.67
C SER A 831 -19.35 -19.65 5.75
N LEU A 832 -18.70 -20.01 4.64
CA LEU A 832 -17.24 -20.07 4.50
C LEU A 832 -16.72 -18.76 3.91
N ALA A 833 -16.94 -17.68 4.66
CA ALA A 833 -16.50 -16.33 4.32
C ALA A 833 -15.72 -15.74 5.50
N THR A 834 -14.43 -15.49 5.34
CA THR A 834 -13.60 -14.95 6.44
C THR A 834 -14.09 -13.57 6.93
N ASP A 835 -14.77 -12.81 6.08
CA ASP A 835 -15.36 -11.51 6.43
C ASP A 835 -16.45 -11.65 7.51
N ASP A 836 -17.22 -12.74 7.49
CA ASP A 836 -18.30 -12.99 8.46
C ASP A 836 -17.78 -13.27 9.87
N TYR A 837 -16.50 -13.66 10.01
CA TYR A 837 -15.90 -14.01 11.30
C TYR A 837 -15.20 -12.82 11.98
N ARG A 838 -15.05 -11.69 11.30
CA ARG A 838 -14.29 -10.53 11.81
C ARG A 838 -14.91 -9.87 13.04
N GLY A 839 -16.23 -9.97 13.17
CA GLY A 839 -16.97 -9.47 14.33
C GLY A 839 -16.75 -10.28 15.61
N ILE A 840 -16.09 -11.45 15.53
CA ILE A 840 -15.90 -12.36 16.66
C ILE A 840 -14.60 -12.00 17.39
N TYR A 841 -14.71 -11.66 18.68
CA TYR A 841 -13.57 -11.24 19.50
C TYR A 841 -13.68 -11.74 20.95
N LEU A 842 -12.53 -11.86 21.61
CA LEU A 842 -12.44 -12.46 22.95
C LEU A 842 -13.23 -11.64 24.00
N PRO A 843 -13.91 -12.27 24.96
CA PRO A 843 -14.52 -11.55 26.09
C PRO A 843 -13.53 -10.64 26.82
N ALA A 844 -14.03 -9.53 27.38
CA ALA A 844 -13.26 -8.54 28.15
C ALA A 844 -12.15 -7.81 27.37
N THR A 845 -12.21 -7.78 26.04
CA THR A 845 -11.36 -6.92 25.20
C THR A 845 -12.11 -5.70 24.66
N ASP A 846 -13.28 -5.35 25.21
CA ASP A 846 -14.14 -4.29 24.68
C ASP A 846 -13.44 -2.91 24.61
N ILE A 847 -12.57 -2.61 25.58
CA ILE A 847 -11.75 -1.38 25.56
C ILE A 847 -10.82 -1.36 24.35
N PHE A 848 -10.20 -2.49 24.02
CA PHE A 848 -9.33 -2.63 22.86
C PHE A 848 -10.12 -2.52 21.55
N GLU A 849 -11.30 -3.14 21.50
CA GLU A 849 -12.19 -3.06 20.33
C GLU A 849 -12.77 -1.66 20.10
N GLN A 850 -12.90 -0.84 21.16
CA GLN A 850 -13.33 0.56 21.08
C GLN A 850 -12.22 1.53 20.67
N GLN A 851 -10.96 1.09 20.56
CA GLN A 851 -9.88 1.96 20.09
C GLN A 851 -10.16 2.41 18.66
N ASP A 852 -10.06 3.70 18.41
CA ASP A 852 -10.22 4.25 17.06
C ASP A 852 -9.00 3.86 16.21
N THR A 853 -9.25 3.36 15.00
CA THR A 853 -8.18 3.04 14.06
C THR A 853 -8.74 3.05 12.63
N GLU A 854 -8.03 3.72 11.74
CA GLU A 854 -8.32 3.64 10.31
C GLU A 854 -7.96 2.27 9.72
N GLN A 855 -7.22 1.43 10.46
CA GLN A 855 -6.73 0.11 10.05
C GLN A 855 -7.51 -1.06 10.68
N VAL A 856 -8.84 -0.98 10.76
CA VAL A 856 -9.70 -2.04 11.37
C VAL A 856 -9.45 -3.44 10.79
N PHE A 857 -9.00 -3.52 9.54
CA PHE A 857 -8.63 -4.77 8.90
C PHE A 857 -7.48 -5.49 9.61
N ILE A 858 -6.45 -4.76 10.05
CA ILE A 858 -5.31 -5.30 10.82
C ILE A 858 -5.81 -5.94 12.12
N ARG A 859 -6.78 -5.30 12.77
CA ARG A 859 -7.34 -5.79 14.03
C ARG A 859 -8.01 -7.15 13.91
N THR A 860 -8.79 -7.33 12.85
CA THR A 860 -9.79 -8.40 12.79
C THR A 860 -9.36 -9.61 11.96
N GLN A 861 -8.51 -9.40 10.94
CA GLN A 861 -8.27 -10.39 9.89
C GLN A 861 -7.64 -11.69 10.39
N ASP A 862 -6.58 -11.63 11.19
CA ASP A 862 -5.88 -12.84 11.65
C ASP A 862 -6.74 -13.67 12.62
N SER A 863 -7.50 -13.00 13.50
CA SER A 863 -8.45 -13.69 14.39
C SER A 863 -9.56 -14.40 13.62
N ALA A 864 -10.08 -13.77 12.56
CA ALA A 864 -11.07 -14.37 11.67
C ALA A 864 -10.50 -15.57 10.90
N TYR A 865 -9.22 -15.50 10.51
CA TYR A 865 -8.53 -16.60 9.86
C TYR A 865 -8.39 -17.82 10.78
N LEU A 866 -8.05 -17.62 12.06
CA LEU A 866 -7.99 -18.72 13.04
C LEU A 866 -9.34 -19.43 13.21
N ILE A 867 -10.46 -18.70 13.18
CA ILE A 867 -11.81 -19.30 13.21
C ILE A 867 -12.08 -20.05 11.91
N SER A 868 -11.73 -19.46 10.76
CA SER A 868 -11.88 -20.08 9.44
C SER A 868 -11.17 -21.43 9.37
N GLU A 869 -9.94 -21.54 9.88
CA GLU A 869 -9.19 -22.80 9.92
C GLU A 869 -9.93 -23.88 10.73
N LEU A 870 -10.49 -23.53 11.88
CA LEU A 870 -11.22 -24.47 12.73
C LEU A 870 -12.54 -24.94 12.10
N VAL A 871 -13.27 -24.03 11.45
CA VAL A 871 -14.50 -24.36 10.71
C VAL A 871 -14.18 -25.29 9.54
N GLU A 872 -13.14 -24.98 8.77
CA GLU A 872 -12.68 -25.77 7.63
C GLU A 872 -12.20 -27.18 8.08
N ASP A 873 -11.35 -27.27 9.11
CA ASP A 873 -10.89 -28.55 9.67
C ASP A 873 -12.05 -29.41 10.15
N ARG A 874 -13.01 -28.80 10.86
CA ARG A 874 -14.18 -29.52 11.37
C ARG A 874 -15.00 -30.10 10.23
N LEU A 875 -15.30 -29.31 9.20
CA LEU A 875 -16.05 -29.78 8.03
C LEU A 875 -15.35 -30.91 7.29
N CYS A 876 -14.04 -30.78 7.07
CA CYS A 876 -13.24 -31.82 6.43
C CYS A 876 -13.14 -33.11 7.27
N SER A 877 -13.32 -33.02 8.60
CA SER A 877 -13.30 -34.18 9.50
C SER A 877 -14.61 -34.99 9.52
N LEU A 878 -15.72 -34.43 9.03
CA LEU A 878 -17.00 -35.14 8.94
C LEU A 878 -16.98 -36.12 7.77
N LYS A 879 -17.26 -37.41 8.04
CA LYS A 879 -17.15 -38.49 7.04
C LYS A 879 -18.47 -39.01 6.49
N ASP A 880 -19.56 -38.89 7.25
CA ASP A 880 -20.86 -39.48 6.88
C ASP A 880 -21.88 -38.44 6.43
N LYS A 881 -22.06 -37.39 7.25
CA LYS A 881 -23.03 -36.32 7.03
C LYS A 881 -22.41 -34.97 7.39
N ARG A 882 -22.80 -33.92 6.69
CA ARG A 882 -22.45 -32.53 7.00
C ARG A 882 -23.58 -31.56 6.68
N PRO A 883 -23.59 -30.35 7.25
CA PRO A 883 -24.50 -29.29 6.83
C PRO A 883 -24.20 -28.77 5.42
N ASN A 884 -25.16 -28.05 4.85
CA ASN A 884 -24.95 -27.31 3.60
C ASN A 884 -24.00 -26.14 3.83
N ILE A 885 -23.20 -25.81 2.81
CA ILE A 885 -22.22 -24.72 2.89
C ILE A 885 -22.52 -23.61 1.87
N ILE A 886 -22.16 -22.38 2.24
CA ILE A 886 -22.07 -21.24 1.33
C ILE A 886 -20.60 -20.85 1.28
N VAL A 887 -19.96 -20.96 0.13
CA VAL A 887 -18.60 -20.46 -0.11
C VAL A 887 -18.72 -19.08 -0.74
N ASP A 888 -18.23 -18.05 -0.05
CA ASP A 888 -18.06 -16.71 -0.62
C ASP A 888 -16.57 -16.39 -0.69
N GLY A 889 -16.04 -16.42 -1.92
CA GLY A 889 -14.61 -16.35 -2.15
C GLY A 889 -14.23 -15.63 -3.43
N VAL A 890 -12.98 -15.16 -3.48
CA VAL A 890 -12.39 -14.65 -4.72
C VAL A 890 -12.20 -15.80 -5.71
N THR A 891 -11.63 -16.89 -5.22
CA THR A 891 -11.40 -18.19 -5.86
C THR A 891 -11.52 -19.30 -4.81
N TYR A 892 -11.31 -20.56 -5.19
CA TYR A 892 -11.33 -21.69 -4.25
C TYR A 892 -10.08 -21.71 -3.35
N LYS A 893 -10.29 -21.86 -2.03
CA LYS A 893 -9.25 -22.41 -1.15
C LYS A 893 -9.17 -23.94 -1.32
N PRO A 894 -8.03 -24.58 -1.03
CA PRO A 894 -7.89 -26.04 -1.10
C PRO A 894 -8.95 -26.80 -0.29
N ALA A 895 -9.27 -26.35 0.93
CA ALA A 895 -10.30 -26.97 1.76
C ALA A 895 -11.71 -26.83 1.14
N HIS A 896 -12.05 -25.64 0.62
CA HIS A 896 -13.34 -25.40 -0.03
C HIS A 896 -13.49 -26.29 -1.27
N ARG A 897 -12.42 -26.42 -2.05
CA ARG A 897 -12.37 -27.30 -3.22
C ARG A 897 -12.63 -28.76 -2.84
N ALA A 898 -11.93 -29.28 -1.83
CA ALA A 898 -12.13 -30.67 -1.37
C ALA A 898 -13.58 -30.96 -0.92
N LEU A 899 -14.25 -29.98 -0.29
CA LEU A 899 -15.65 -30.11 0.12
C LEU A 899 -16.64 -30.12 -1.05
N ILE A 900 -16.33 -29.41 -2.13
CA ILE A 900 -17.19 -29.27 -3.31
C ILE A 900 -16.96 -30.41 -4.33
N GLU A 901 -15.72 -30.88 -4.49
CA GLU A 901 -15.37 -32.00 -5.41
C GLU A 901 -16.13 -33.28 -5.10
N THR A 902 -16.52 -33.47 -3.84
CA THR A 902 -17.26 -34.65 -3.39
C THR A 902 -18.77 -34.51 -3.53
N ASN A 903 -19.27 -33.39 -4.08
CA ASN A 903 -20.69 -33.08 -4.14
C ASN A 903 -21.19 -32.57 -5.50
N ASN A 904 -21.97 -33.42 -6.18
CA ASN A 904 -22.55 -33.13 -7.49
C ASN A 904 -23.76 -32.16 -7.45
N ASN A 905 -24.31 -31.88 -6.27
CA ASN A 905 -25.48 -31.01 -6.09
C ASN A 905 -25.10 -29.54 -5.82
N SER A 906 -23.81 -29.20 -5.92
CA SER A 906 -23.31 -27.84 -5.67
C SER A 906 -23.70 -26.89 -6.80
N ILE A 907 -24.25 -25.73 -6.46
CA ILE A 907 -24.49 -24.63 -7.41
C ILE A 907 -23.31 -23.67 -7.33
N ILE A 908 -22.55 -23.59 -8.43
CA ILE A 908 -21.33 -22.78 -8.50
C ILE A 908 -21.51 -21.68 -9.54
N VAL A 909 -21.31 -20.44 -9.10
CA VAL A 909 -21.50 -19.26 -9.95
C VAL A 909 -20.34 -18.27 -9.81
N CYS A 910 -20.00 -17.60 -10.91
CA CYS A 910 -18.96 -16.59 -10.96
C CYS A 910 -19.54 -15.23 -11.37
N ALA A 911 -19.25 -14.21 -10.56
CA ALA A 911 -19.60 -12.81 -10.82
C ALA A 911 -18.59 -12.18 -11.78
N CYS A 912 -18.98 -12.02 -13.05
CA CYS A 912 -18.16 -11.48 -14.12
C CYS A 912 -18.49 -10.00 -14.36
N LEU A 913 -17.83 -9.11 -13.63
CA LEU A 913 -17.79 -7.68 -13.95
C LEU A 913 -16.56 -7.43 -14.81
N ASP A 914 -16.71 -7.14 -16.10
CA ASP A 914 -15.58 -6.97 -17.02
C ASP A 914 -14.89 -5.61 -16.89
N ASP A 915 -15.66 -4.54 -16.66
CA ASP A 915 -15.16 -3.17 -16.57
C ASP A 915 -14.47 -2.88 -15.23
N MET A 916 -13.17 -2.63 -15.28
CA MET A 916 -12.36 -2.31 -14.11
C MET A 916 -12.53 -0.88 -13.59
N ALA A 917 -12.95 0.08 -14.42
CA ALA A 917 -13.24 1.43 -13.95
C ALA A 917 -14.46 1.39 -13.00
N GLU A 918 -15.47 0.61 -13.39
CA GLU A 918 -16.67 0.39 -12.59
C GLU A 918 -16.36 -0.39 -11.30
N VAL A 919 -15.40 -1.32 -11.30
CA VAL A 919 -14.92 -1.98 -10.07
C VAL A 919 -14.42 -0.97 -9.03
N VAL A 920 -13.54 -0.05 -9.45
CA VAL A 920 -12.94 0.95 -8.54
C VAL A 920 -14.02 1.88 -8.00
N LYS A 921 -14.92 2.33 -8.89
CA LYS A 921 -16.06 3.18 -8.52
C LYS A 921 -17.03 2.48 -7.56
N ARG A 922 -17.48 1.26 -7.87
CA ARG A 922 -18.38 0.48 -6.98
C ARG A 922 -17.78 0.24 -5.61
N SER A 923 -16.47 0.00 -5.54
CA SER A 923 -15.77 -0.17 -4.27
C SER A 923 -15.79 1.12 -3.44
N TYR A 924 -15.55 2.27 -4.07
CA TYR A 924 -15.63 3.58 -3.41
C TYR A 924 -17.06 3.91 -2.97
N ASP A 925 -18.04 3.72 -3.86
CA ASP A 925 -19.46 3.98 -3.56
C ASP A 925 -19.96 3.11 -2.40
N ARG A 926 -19.49 1.86 -2.30
CA ARG A 926 -19.77 0.98 -1.15
C ARG A 926 -19.19 1.55 0.14
N ALA A 927 -17.98 2.11 0.12
CA ALA A 927 -17.37 2.70 1.31
C ALA A 927 -18.11 3.96 1.79
N MET A 928 -18.64 4.76 0.87
CA MET A 928 -19.28 6.05 1.16
C MET A 928 -20.74 5.96 1.60
N ARG A 929 -21.40 4.82 1.36
CA ARG A 929 -22.83 4.66 1.64
C ARG A 929 -23.14 4.49 3.12
N GLU A 930 -24.19 5.15 3.57
CA GLU A 930 -24.66 5.05 4.96
C GLU A 930 -25.36 3.72 5.26
N ASP A 931 -25.98 3.09 4.26
CA ASP A 931 -26.66 1.79 4.33
C ASP A 931 -25.71 0.59 4.17
N SER A 932 -24.41 0.83 3.99
CA SER A 932 -23.40 -0.22 3.95
C SER A 932 -23.26 -0.90 5.32
N SER A 933 -22.94 -2.19 5.31
CA SER A 933 -22.68 -2.97 6.53
C SER A 933 -21.61 -2.29 7.40
N SER A 934 -21.62 -2.56 8.71
CA SER A 934 -20.58 -2.07 9.63
C SER A 934 -19.16 -2.47 9.19
N ALA A 935 -19.03 -3.58 8.46
CA ALA A 935 -17.75 -4.05 7.91
C ALA A 935 -17.27 -3.31 6.65
N ASP A 936 -18.13 -2.50 6.02
CA ASP A 936 -17.86 -1.81 4.75
C ASP A 936 -17.98 -0.28 4.82
N ARG A 937 -18.78 0.26 5.75
CA ARG A 937 -19.02 1.71 5.88
C ARG A 937 -17.73 2.43 6.32
N GLY A 938 -17.35 3.48 5.59
CA GLY A 938 -16.11 4.23 5.81
C GLY A 938 -14.83 3.47 5.40
N ARG A 939 -14.95 2.25 4.89
CA ARG A 939 -13.82 1.37 4.58
C ARG A 939 -13.37 1.52 3.13
N TYR A 940 -12.32 2.28 2.90
CA TYR A 940 -11.76 2.42 1.56
C TYR A 940 -10.73 1.33 1.26
N VAL A 941 -11.05 0.43 0.33
CA VAL A 941 -10.13 -0.61 -0.12
C VAL A 941 -8.95 0.02 -0.88
N ASN A 942 -7.73 -0.41 -0.56
CA ASN A 942 -6.55 0.01 -1.32
C ASN A 942 -6.72 -0.33 -2.81
N THR A 943 -6.70 0.69 -3.67
CA THR A 943 -6.97 0.54 -5.11
C THR A 943 -5.99 -0.44 -5.78
N THR A 944 -4.69 -0.36 -5.46
CA THR A 944 -3.65 -1.25 -6.02
C THR A 944 -4.00 -2.71 -5.71
N SER A 945 -4.41 -2.96 -4.48
CA SER A 945 -4.76 -4.28 -3.97
C SER A 945 -6.05 -4.80 -4.58
N LEU A 946 -7.06 -3.93 -4.71
CA LEU A 946 -8.30 -4.25 -5.42
C LEU A 946 -8.02 -4.67 -6.86
N ILE A 947 -7.19 -3.92 -7.59
CA ILE A 947 -6.81 -4.25 -8.97
C ILE A 947 -6.02 -5.56 -9.02
N GLN A 948 -5.10 -5.79 -8.08
CA GLN A 948 -4.34 -7.03 -7.98
C GLN A 948 -5.25 -8.25 -7.74
N MET A 949 -6.28 -8.15 -6.90
CA MET A 949 -7.24 -9.23 -6.68
C MET A 949 -8.02 -9.58 -7.95
N HIS A 950 -8.46 -8.57 -8.71
CA HIS A 950 -9.14 -8.78 -9.99
C HIS A 950 -8.24 -9.40 -11.04
N LYS A 951 -6.96 -8.99 -11.08
CA LYS A 951 -5.94 -9.58 -11.94
C LYS A 951 -5.73 -11.06 -11.63
N ALA A 952 -5.52 -11.41 -10.36
CA ALA A 952 -5.27 -12.78 -9.92
C ALA A 952 -6.49 -13.70 -10.18
N ALA A 953 -7.68 -13.28 -9.75
CA ALA A 953 -8.89 -14.10 -9.85
C ALA A 953 -9.23 -14.51 -11.29
N SER A 954 -8.98 -13.64 -12.27
CA SER A 954 -9.24 -13.93 -13.69
C SER A 954 -8.44 -15.13 -14.22
N VAL A 955 -7.26 -15.40 -13.66
CA VAL A 955 -6.38 -16.51 -14.05
C VAL A 955 -6.60 -17.71 -13.16
N ASP A 956 -6.64 -17.48 -11.85
CA ASP A 956 -6.68 -18.54 -10.84
C ASP A 956 -7.99 -19.31 -10.86
N LEU A 957 -9.10 -18.70 -11.31
CA LEU A 957 -10.40 -19.37 -11.43
C LEU A 957 -10.35 -20.64 -12.30
N ILE A 958 -9.60 -20.59 -13.41
CA ILE A 958 -9.46 -21.73 -14.34
C ILE A 958 -8.48 -22.76 -13.80
N ALA A 959 -7.35 -22.30 -13.25
CA ALA A 959 -6.33 -23.17 -12.68
C ALA A 959 -6.83 -23.96 -11.46
N SER A 960 -7.72 -23.35 -10.66
CA SER A 960 -8.25 -23.92 -9.43
C SER A 960 -9.61 -24.61 -9.59
N CYS A 961 -10.17 -24.65 -10.81
CA CYS A 961 -11.48 -25.25 -11.07
C CYS A 961 -11.52 -26.73 -10.64
N PRO A 962 -12.47 -27.14 -9.79
CA PRO A 962 -12.57 -28.53 -9.37
C PRO A 962 -12.97 -29.45 -10.55
N PRO A 963 -12.51 -30.72 -10.60
CA PRO A 963 -13.07 -31.74 -11.49
C PRO A 963 -14.55 -31.98 -11.15
N ASN A 964 -15.31 -32.49 -12.13
CA ASN A 964 -16.73 -32.83 -11.97
C ASN A 964 -17.60 -31.68 -11.45
N THR A 965 -17.37 -30.46 -11.95
CA THR A 965 -18.16 -29.28 -11.58
C THR A 965 -18.63 -28.51 -12.80
N LYS A 966 -19.72 -27.78 -12.60
CA LYS A 966 -20.26 -26.84 -13.59
C LYS A 966 -20.33 -25.45 -12.96
N ILE A 967 -19.68 -24.47 -13.59
CA ILE A 967 -19.60 -23.09 -13.11
C ILE A 967 -20.31 -22.16 -14.09
N ALA A 968 -21.34 -21.46 -13.63
CA ALA A 968 -22.06 -20.48 -14.43
C ALA A 968 -21.47 -19.07 -14.28
N PHE A 969 -21.16 -18.39 -15.39
CA PHE A 969 -20.61 -17.04 -15.39
C PHE A 969 -21.71 -16.03 -15.72
N TYR A 970 -21.96 -15.12 -14.80
CA TYR A 970 -22.99 -14.10 -14.93
C TYR A 970 -22.37 -12.73 -15.14
N ASN A 971 -22.86 -11.98 -16.13
CA ASN A 971 -22.45 -10.60 -16.34
C ASN A 971 -23.07 -9.69 -15.27
N THR A 972 -22.23 -9.18 -14.38
CA THR A 972 -22.65 -8.26 -13.31
C THR A 972 -22.38 -6.80 -13.64
N ASN A 973 -21.92 -6.50 -14.87
CA ASN A 973 -21.86 -5.16 -15.42
C ASN A 973 -23.25 -4.68 -15.89
N ILE A 974 -24.20 -4.73 -14.95
CA ILE A 974 -25.60 -4.34 -15.14
C ILE A 974 -25.99 -3.33 -14.06
N PRO A 975 -27.06 -2.53 -14.28
CA PRO A 975 -27.68 -1.71 -13.26
C PRO A 975 -28.12 -2.51 -12.02
N ARG A 976 -28.18 -1.86 -10.86
CA ARG A 976 -28.62 -2.48 -9.61
C ARG A 976 -30.10 -2.88 -9.72
N GLY A 977 -30.42 -4.12 -9.36
CA GLY A 977 -31.79 -4.65 -9.36
C GLY A 977 -32.18 -5.40 -10.63
N GLU A 978 -31.35 -5.35 -11.68
CA GLU A 978 -31.55 -6.19 -12.86
C GLU A 978 -31.02 -7.62 -12.64
N VAL A 979 -31.56 -8.56 -13.40
CA VAL A 979 -31.10 -9.96 -13.38
C VAL A 979 -29.85 -10.07 -14.27
N PRO A 980 -28.69 -10.46 -13.73
CA PRO A 980 -27.46 -10.60 -14.49
C PRO A 980 -27.61 -11.76 -15.48
N PRO A 981 -27.31 -11.56 -16.78
CA PRO A 981 -27.47 -12.60 -17.78
C PRO A 981 -26.31 -13.62 -17.72
N LEU A 982 -26.60 -14.88 -18.04
CA LEU A 982 -25.63 -15.96 -18.16
C LEU A 982 -24.83 -15.79 -19.46
N ILE A 983 -23.51 -15.58 -19.36
CA ILE A 983 -22.65 -15.33 -20.52
C ILE A 983 -21.74 -16.50 -20.86
N ALA A 984 -21.39 -17.34 -19.89
CA ALA A 984 -20.58 -18.52 -20.14
C ALA A 984 -20.82 -19.62 -19.10
N THR A 985 -20.36 -20.83 -19.40
CA THR A 985 -20.37 -21.95 -18.49
C THR A 985 -19.09 -22.75 -18.63
N ILE A 986 -18.46 -23.07 -17.51
CA ILE A 986 -17.39 -24.04 -17.44
C ILE A 986 -17.98 -25.38 -17.02
N ASP A 987 -17.57 -26.45 -17.68
CA ASP A 987 -17.94 -27.83 -17.32
C ASP A 987 -16.69 -28.71 -17.25
N THR A 988 -16.54 -29.49 -16.17
CA THR A 988 -15.42 -30.40 -15.94
C THR A 988 -15.83 -31.85 -15.66
N HIS A 989 -17.08 -32.26 -15.90
CA HIS A 989 -17.57 -33.65 -15.68
C HIS A 989 -17.01 -34.67 -16.68
N HIS A 990 -16.71 -34.23 -17.89
CA HIS A 990 -16.19 -35.07 -18.96
C HIS A 990 -14.98 -34.37 -19.57
N GLU A 991 -15.07 -34.05 -20.86
CA GLU A 991 -14.18 -33.11 -21.48
C GLU A 991 -14.37 -31.72 -20.87
N LYS A 992 -13.27 -31.11 -20.46
CA LYS A 992 -13.28 -29.77 -19.89
C LYS A 992 -13.69 -28.78 -20.97
N THR A 993 -14.78 -28.05 -20.78
CA THR A 993 -15.26 -27.06 -21.74
C THR A 993 -15.49 -25.71 -21.07
N LEU A 994 -15.18 -24.64 -21.82
CA LEU A 994 -15.63 -23.28 -21.57
C LEU A 994 -16.60 -22.92 -22.69
N THR A 995 -17.89 -22.97 -22.39
CA THR A 995 -18.97 -22.68 -23.32
C THR A 995 -19.36 -21.21 -23.21
N ILE A 996 -19.30 -20.47 -24.31
CA ILE A 996 -19.73 -19.08 -24.43
C ILE A 996 -21.13 -19.08 -25.03
N HIS A 997 -22.10 -18.51 -24.29
CA HIS A 997 -23.51 -18.49 -24.69
C HIS A 997 -23.80 -17.41 -25.73
N HIS A 998 -24.97 -17.50 -26.37
CA HIS A 998 -25.39 -16.60 -27.45
C HIS A 998 -25.82 -15.19 -26.99
N GLU A 999 -25.85 -14.95 -25.68
CA GLU A 999 -26.20 -13.66 -25.09
C GLU A 999 -25.38 -12.52 -25.73
N LYS A 1000 -26.04 -11.40 -26.03
CA LYS A 1000 -25.40 -10.31 -26.77
C LYS A 1000 -24.22 -9.73 -25.98
N GLY A 1001 -23.03 -9.71 -26.59
CA GLY A 1001 -21.83 -9.21 -25.92
C GLY A 1001 -21.11 -10.26 -25.06
N ALA A 1002 -21.59 -11.51 -24.97
CA ALA A 1002 -20.99 -12.55 -24.13
C ALA A 1002 -19.49 -12.77 -24.43
N LEU A 1003 -19.10 -12.82 -25.72
CA LEU A 1003 -17.71 -13.00 -26.12
C LEU A 1003 -16.88 -11.80 -25.68
N LEU A 1004 -17.38 -10.58 -25.86
CA LEU A 1004 -16.69 -9.35 -25.42
C LEU A 1004 -16.50 -9.30 -23.90
N ARG A 1005 -17.56 -9.59 -23.12
CA ARG A 1005 -17.52 -9.54 -21.66
C ARG A 1005 -16.57 -10.59 -21.10
N LEU A 1006 -16.65 -11.82 -21.60
CA LEU A 1006 -15.82 -12.92 -21.13
C LEU A 1006 -14.34 -12.71 -21.49
N THR A 1007 -14.04 -12.32 -22.73
CA THR A 1007 -12.66 -12.05 -23.15
C THR A 1007 -12.07 -10.86 -22.37
N SER A 1008 -12.86 -9.83 -22.08
CA SER A 1008 -12.43 -8.69 -21.25
C SER A 1008 -12.17 -9.10 -19.80
N PHE A 1009 -13.00 -9.98 -19.23
CA PHE A 1009 -12.77 -10.54 -17.91
C PHE A 1009 -11.45 -11.31 -17.82
N PHE A 1010 -11.15 -12.20 -18.76
CA PHE A 1010 -9.85 -12.90 -18.79
C PHE A 1010 -8.68 -11.97 -19.08
N ASN A 1011 -8.90 -10.88 -19.82
CA ASN A 1011 -7.87 -9.89 -20.10
C ASN A 1011 -7.43 -9.09 -18.86
N LYS A 1012 -8.17 -9.16 -17.74
CA LYS A 1012 -7.78 -8.56 -16.46
C LYS A 1012 -6.42 -9.05 -15.95
N LYS A 1013 -5.95 -10.22 -16.39
CA LYS A 1013 -4.58 -10.69 -16.12
C LYS A 1013 -3.50 -9.71 -16.57
N ARG A 1014 -3.82 -8.77 -17.47
CA ARG A 1014 -2.91 -7.76 -18.03
C ARG A 1014 -3.07 -6.37 -17.41
N LEU A 1015 -3.83 -6.24 -16.31
CA LEU A 1015 -4.02 -4.96 -15.64
C LEU A 1015 -2.72 -4.38 -15.09
N ASN A 1016 -2.61 -3.06 -15.22
CA ASN A 1016 -1.63 -2.25 -14.53
C ASN A 1016 -2.14 -1.94 -13.11
N VAL A 1017 -1.53 -2.59 -12.14
CA VAL A 1017 -1.87 -2.45 -10.72
C VAL A 1017 -1.54 -1.06 -10.16
N SER A 1018 -0.66 -0.31 -10.83
CA SER A 1018 -0.26 1.04 -10.45
C SER A 1018 -1.15 2.14 -11.05
N ALA A 1019 -2.28 1.76 -11.66
CA ALA A 1019 -3.19 2.68 -12.32
C ALA A 1019 -3.71 3.77 -11.36
N LYS A 1020 -3.70 5.02 -11.84
CA LYS A 1020 -4.19 6.21 -11.10
C LYS A 1020 -5.43 6.83 -11.72
N ASN A 1021 -5.93 6.24 -12.80
CA ASN A 1021 -7.13 6.62 -13.55
C ASN A 1021 -7.47 5.52 -14.57
N ASP A 1022 -8.66 5.60 -15.16
CA ASP A 1022 -9.18 4.62 -16.11
C ASP A 1022 -8.25 4.37 -17.31
N ASN A 1023 -7.67 5.44 -17.87
CA ASN A 1023 -6.77 5.36 -19.03
C ASN A 1023 -5.44 4.64 -18.72
N SER A 1024 -5.12 4.44 -17.44
CA SER A 1024 -3.90 3.76 -17.01
C SER A 1024 -4.11 2.32 -16.56
N LEU A 1025 -5.36 1.83 -16.51
CA LEU A 1025 -5.71 0.45 -16.13
C LEU A 1025 -5.06 -0.58 -17.07
N PHE A 1026 -4.96 -0.25 -18.35
CA PHE A 1026 -4.26 -1.02 -19.36
C PHE A 1026 -3.22 -0.15 -20.04
N MET A 1027 -2.08 -0.74 -20.41
CA MET A 1027 -1.24 -0.12 -21.44
C MET A 1027 -2.06 -0.06 -22.73
N SER A 1028 -2.07 1.07 -23.43
CA SER A 1028 -3.02 1.40 -24.53
C SER A 1028 -3.19 0.32 -25.62
N ASN A 1029 -2.21 -0.56 -25.82
CA ASN A 1029 -2.27 -1.64 -26.78
C ASN A 1029 -2.91 -2.94 -26.27
N LEU A 1030 -3.04 -3.13 -24.95
CA LEU A 1030 -3.43 -4.41 -24.33
C LEU A 1030 -4.95 -4.64 -24.30
N GLN A 1031 -5.75 -3.69 -24.75
CA GLN A 1031 -7.20 -3.84 -24.96
C GLN A 1031 -7.57 -4.25 -26.39
N LYS A 1032 -6.59 -4.42 -27.29
CA LYS A 1032 -6.86 -4.84 -28.67
C LYS A 1032 -7.41 -6.28 -28.71
N PRO A 1033 -8.31 -6.61 -29.65
CA PRO A 1033 -8.93 -7.93 -29.77
C PRO A 1033 -7.95 -9.11 -29.71
N GLY A 1034 -6.76 -8.96 -30.32
CA GLY A 1034 -5.73 -10.00 -30.29
C GLY A 1034 -5.24 -10.39 -28.89
N PHE A 1035 -5.07 -9.42 -27.97
CA PHE A 1035 -4.65 -9.70 -26.60
C PHE A 1035 -5.79 -10.22 -25.72
N GLN A 1036 -7.02 -9.78 -25.99
CA GLN A 1036 -8.23 -10.30 -25.33
C GLN A 1036 -8.46 -11.78 -25.68
N ILE A 1037 -8.36 -12.13 -26.97
CA ILE A 1037 -8.46 -13.51 -27.44
C ILE A 1037 -7.31 -14.37 -26.91
N GLU A 1038 -6.07 -13.88 -26.95
CA GLU A 1038 -4.93 -14.60 -26.34
C GLU A 1038 -5.14 -14.86 -24.84
N SER A 1039 -5.78 -13.92 -24.14
CA SER A 1039 -6.10 -14.10 -22.73
C SER A 1039 -7.16 -15.19 -22.51
N LEU A 1040 -8.21 -15.21 -23.33
CA LEU A 1040 -9.18 -16.30 -23.33
C LEU A 1040 -8.52 -17.65 -23.66
N PHE A 1041 -7.63 -17.70 -24.66
CA PHE A 1041 -6.99 -18.95 -25.11
C PHE A 1041 -6.01 -19.55 -24.10
N SER A 1042 -5.63 -18.82 -23.05
CA SER A 1042 -4.85 -19.43 -21.96
C SER A 1042 -5.58 -20.55 -21.22
N VAL A 1043 -6.91 -20.65 -21.33
CA VAL A 1043 -7.67 -21.79 -20.77
C VAL A 1043 -7.34 -23.12 -21.44
N LEU A 1044 -6.90 -23.09 -22.71
CA LEU A 1044 -6.49 -24.30 -23.45
C LEU A 1044 -5.28 -24.98 -22.79
N LYS A 1045 -4.38 -24.20 -22.17
CA LYS A 1045 -3.23 -24.70 -21.39
C LYS A 1045 -3.64 -25.51 -20.16
N HIS A 1046 -4.87 -25.34 -19.70
CA HIS A 1046 -5.46 -26.07 -18.56
C HIS A 1046 -6.37 -27.22 -19.02
N GLY A 1047 -6.32 -27.57 -20.31
CA GLY A 1047 -7.05 -28.68 -20.91
C GLY A 1047 -8.51 -28.38 -21.27
N PHE A 1048 -8.95 -27.12 -21.20
CA PHE A 1048 -10.29 -26.73 -21.61
C PHE A 1048 -10.40 -26.59 -23.13
N LYS A 1049 -11.53 -26.99 -23.71
CA LYS A 1049 -11.97 -26.57 -25.05
C LYS A 1049 -12.82 -25.31 -24.93
N ILE A 1050 -12.70 -24.39 -25.89
CA ILE A 1050 -13.58 -23.23 -25.99
C ILE A 1050 -14.69 -23.57 -26.98
N VAL A 1051 -15.94 -23.47 -26.55
CA VAL A 1051 -17.13 -23.73 -27.36
C VAL A 1051 -17.92 -22.43 -27.48
N LEU A 1052 -18.26 -22.02 -28.69
CA LEU A 1052 -19.17 -20.89 -28.96
C LEU A 1052 -20.51 -21.46 -29.43
N HIS A 1053 -21.60 -21.00 -28.84
CA HIS A 1053 -22.96 -21.39 -29.23
C HIS A 1053 -23.62 -20.41 -30.21
N ASP A 1054 -24.51 -20.95 -31.04
CA ASP A 1054 -25.47 -20.16 -31.82
C ASP A 1054 -26.73 -19.80 -30.99
N ASP A 1055 -27.62 -19.02 -31.59
CA ASP A 1055 -28.87 -18.56 -30.95
C ASP A 1055 -29.82 -19.71 -30.55
N GLN A 1056 -29.61 -20.92 -31.08
CA GLN A 1056 -30.33 -22.14 -30.71
C GLN A 1056 -29.58 -22.97 -29.66
N ASN A 1057 -28.51 -22.44 -29.06
CA ASN A 1057 -27.63 -23.14 -28.11
C ASN A 1057 -26.91 -24.38 -28.67
N ASN A 1058 -26.75 -24.47 -30.00
CA ASN A 1058 -25.93 -25.50 -30.61
C ASN A 1058 -24.47 -25.01 -30.76
N PRO A 1059 -23.46 -25.89 -30.66
CA PRO A 1059 -22.07 -25.52 -30.93
C PRO A 1059 -21.89 -25.03 -32.37
N CYS A 1060 -21.45 -23.79 -32.55
CA CYS A 1060 -21.11 -23.24 -33.87
C CYS A 1060 -19.60 -23.27 -34.15
N LEU A 1061 -18.77 -23.12 -33.11
CA LEU A 1061 -17.31 -23.15 -33.17
C LEU A 1061 -16.73 -23.84 -31.93
N ILE A 1062 -15.81 -24.78 -32.15
CA ILE A 1062 -15.06 -25.45 -31.08
C ILE A 1062 -13.57 -25.25 -31.33
N VAL A 1063 -12.84 -24.82 -30.31
CA VAL A 1063 -11.38 -24.68 -30.33
C VAL A 1063 -10.78 -25.53 -29.21
N SER A 1064 -9.84 -26.42 -29.57
CA SER A 1064 -9.08 -27.26 -28.64
C SER A 1064 -7.58 -27.17 -28.91
N ASN A 1065 -6.78 -27.87 -28.11
CA ASN A 1065 -5.34 -28.05 -28.39
C ASN A 1065 -5.10 -28.80 -29.70
N ASP A 1066 -6.05 -29.63 -30.13
CA ASP A 1066 -5.98 -30.45 -31.35
C ASP A 1066 -6.38 -29.66 -32.61
N GLY A 1067 -6.95 -28.47 -32.45
CA GLY A 1067 -7.31 -27.60 -33.57
C GLY A 1067 -8.66 -26.92 -33.39
N MET A 1068 -9.20 -26.43 -34.51
CA MET A 1068 -10.44 -25.67 -34.57
C MET A 1068 -11.45 -26.35 -35.50
N VAL A 1069 -12.67 -26.55 -35.01
CA VAL A 1069 -13.81 -27.13 -35.73
C VAL A 1069 -14.92 -26.09 -35.86
N ILE A 1070 -15.39 -25.86 -37.08
CA ILE A 1070 -16.52 -24.97 -37.38
C ILE A 1070 -17.71 -25.85 -37.75
N HIS A 1071 -18.76 -25.82 -36.92
CA HIS A 1071 -19.98 -26.61 -37.13
C HIS A 1071 -21.04 -25.84 -37.91
N ASN A 1072 -21.07 -24.51 -37.78
CA ASN A 1072 -22.03 -23.65 -38.48
C ASN A 1072 -21.31 -22.43 -39.09
N ALA A 1073 -20.76 -22.61 -40.29
CA ALA A 1073 -20.01 -21.56 -40.98
C ALA A 1073 -20.90 -20.42 -41.49
N GLU A 1074 -22.17 -20.69 -41.82
CA GLU A 1074 -23.15 -19.68 -42.25
C GLU A 1074 -23.46 -18.69 -41.12
N TYR A 1075 -23.75 -19.21 -39.93
CA TYR A 1075 -23.99 -18.38 -38.75
C TYR A 1075 -22.79 -17.49 -38.39
N ILE A 1076 -21.57 -18.05 -38.41
CA ILE A 1076 -20.35 -17.26 -38.16
C ILE A 1076 -20.19 -16.16 -39.23
N LYS A 1077 -20.48 -16.47 -40.49
CA LYS A 1077 -20.41 -15.50 -41.59
C LYS A 1077 -21.42 -14.37 -41.41
N GLU A 1078 -22.66 -14.69 -41.00
CA GLU A 1078 -23.69 -13.71 -40.69
C GLU A 1078 -23.27 -12.80 -39.52
N LYS A 1079 -22.82 -13.39 -38.40
CA LYS A 1079 -22.28 -12.65 -37.24
C LYS A 1079 -21.13 -11.70 -37.61
N LEU A 1080 -20.30 -12.04 -38.58
CA LEU A 1080 -19.20 -11.18 -39.06
C LEU A 1080 -19.67 -10.01 -39.93
N THR A 1081 -20.91 -10.04 -40.44
CA THR A 1081 -21.52 -8.92 -41.17
C THR A 1081 -22.20 -7.91 -40.25
N GLU A 1082 -22.57 -8.32 -39.03
CA GLU A 1082 -23.15 -7.43 -38.03
C GLU A 1082 -22.19 -6.29 -37.65
N LYS A 1083 -22.73 -5.09 -37.47
CA LYS A 1083 -21.99 -3.94 -36.91
C LYS A 1083 -21.89 -4.08 -35.39
N SER A 1084 -21.10 -5.06 -34.93
CA SER A 1084 -20.86 -5.34 -33.51
C SER A 1084 -19.38 -5.19 -33.16
N ASN A 1085 -19.10 -4.75 -31.93
CA ASN A 1085 -17.74 -4.75 -31.36
C ASN A 1085 -17.18 -6.16 -31.19
N GLU A 1086 -18.03 -7.21 -31.24
CA GLU A 1086 -17.62 -8.61 -31.19
C GLU A 1086 -17.07 -9.12 -32.52
N LYS A 1087 -17.32 -8.43 -33.63
CA LYS A 1087 -16.87 -8.84 -34.96
C LYS A 1087 -15.35 -9.05 -35.01
N GLU A 1088 -14.59 -8.08 -34.51
CA GLU A 1088 -13.12 -8.16 -34.53
C GLU A 1088 -12.59 -9.23 -33.56
N LEU A 1089 -13.30 -9.48 -32.44
CA LEU A 1089 -12.98 -10.59 -31.53
C LEU A 1089 -13.22 -11.95 -32.19
N LEU A 1090 -14.33 -12.11 -32.90
CA LEU A 1090 -14.67 -13.34 -33.62
C LEU A 1090 -13.68 -13.62 -34.75
N LYS A 1091 -13.31 -12.59 -35.54
CA LYS A 1091 -12.21 -12.72 -36.53
C LYS A 1091 -10.92 -13.18 -35.85
N MET A 1092 -10.56 -12.54 -34.74
CA MET A 1092 -9.34 -12.90 -34.03
C MET A 1092 -9.39 -14.31 -33.45
N MET A 1093 -10.55 -14.77 -32.98
CA MET A 1093 -10.77 -16.13 -32.51
C MET A 1093 -10.55 -17.15 -33.62
N LEU A 1094 -11.06 -16.90 -34.83
CA LEU A 1094 -10.86 -17.78 -35.99
C LEU A 1094 -9.39 -17.83 -36.44
N LEU A 1095 -8.73 -16.66 -36.53
CA LEU A 1095 -7.32 -16.59 -36.89
C LEU A 1095 -6.43 -17.27 -35.84
N TYR A 1096 -6.68 -17.00 -34.55
CA TYR A 1096 -5.92 -17.64 -33.47
C TYR A 1096 -6.20 -19.14 -33.41
N GLY A 1097 -7.44 -19.58 -33.59
CA GLY A 1097 -7.80 -21.00 -33.68
C GLY A 1097 -7.09 -21.72 -34.84
N LYS A 1098 -6.92 -21.06 -35.98
CA LYS A 1098 -6.22 -21.62 -37.14
C LYS A 1098 -4.69 -21.64 -36.99
N TYR A 1099 -4.10 -20.57 -36.45
CA TYR A 1099 -2.65 -20.37 -36.44
C TYR A 1099 -1.99 -20.58 -35.08
N GLY A 1100 -2.77 -20.78 -34.02
CA GLY A 1100 -2.35 -21.20 -32.69
C GLY A 1100 -1.62 -20.17 -31.83
N SER A 1101 -1.12 -19.06 -32.39
CA SER A 1101 -0.42 -18.01 -31.64
C SER A 1101 -0.65 -16.62 -32.24
N LEU A 1102 -0.60 -15.58 -31.41
CA LEU A 1102 -0.74 -14.19 -31.87
C LEU A 1102 0.37 -13.78 -32.84
N LYS A 1103 1.57 -14.35 -32.66
CA LYS A 1103 2.72 -14.14 -33.55
C LYS A 1103 2.44 -14.65 -34.97
N GLU A 1104 2.00 -15.90 -35.10
CA GLU A 1104 1.75 -16.47 -36.43
C GLU A 1104 0.56 -15.78 -37.09
N VAL A 1105 -0.49 -15.43 -36.33
CA VAL A 1105 -1.59 -14.61 -36.82
C VAL A 1105 -1.11 -13.28 -37.40
N LYS A 1106 -0.24 -12.55 -36.69
CA LYS A 1106 0.33 -11.28 -37.19
C LYS A 1106 1.14 -11.50 -38.46
N LYS A 1107 1.95 -12.56 -38.53
CA LYS A 1107 2.71 -12.92 -39.73
C LYS A 1107 1.79 -13.18 -40.93
N GLN A 1108 0.70 -13.92 -40.74
CA GLN A 1108 -0.26 -14.20 -41.81
C GLN A 1108 -1.00 -12.93 -42.24
N CYS A 1109 -1.41 -12.08 -41.31
CA CYS A 1109 -2.00 -10.78 -41.63
C CYS A 1109 -1.02 -9.77 -42.28
N LEU A 1110 0.30 -10.01 -42.23
CA LEU A 1110 1.29 -9.24 -42.99
C LEU A 1110 1.47 -9.78 -44.42
N ILE A 1111 1.33 -11.10 -44.60
CA ILE A 1111 1.44 -11.76 -45.91
C ILE A 1111 0.18 -11.49 -46.77
N TYR A 1112 -0.99 -11.45 -46.13
CA TYR A 1112 -2.25 -11.15 -46.79
C TYR A 1112 -2.66 -9.72 -46.45
N GLU A 1113 -2.77 -8.86 -47.46
CA GLU A 1113 -3.07 -7.42 -47.30
C GLU A 1113 -4.38 -7.14 -46.52
N ASN A 1114 -5.29 -8.10 -46.44
CA ASN A 1114 -6.54 -7.98 -45.70
C ASN A 1114 -6.91 -9.26 -44.91
N SER A 1115 -7.08 -9.11 -43.59
CA SER A 1115 -7.56 -10.18 -42.70
C SER A 1115 -8.91 -10.78 -43.10
N ASP A 1116 -9.79 -10.00 -43.76
CA ASP A 1116 -11.09 -10.49 -44.21
C ASP A 1116 -10.97 -11.57 -45.30
N VAL A 1117 -9.91 -11.51 -46.12
CA VAL A 1117 -9.63 -12.53 -47.14
C VAL A 1117 -9.22 -13.85 -46.50
N LEU A 1118 -8.43 -13.79 -45.42
CA LEU A 1118 -8.04 -14.98 -44.64
C LEU A 1118 -9.26 -15.62 -43.96
N ILE A 1119 -10.11 -14.80 -43.35
CA ILE A 1119 -11.35 -15.27 -42.73
C ILE A 1119 -12.28 -15.92 -43.75
N ALA A 1120 -12.47 -15.29 -44.91
CA ALA A 1120 -13.28 -15.85 -45.99
C ALA A 1120 -12.74 -17.22 -46.43
N LYS A 1121 -11.42 -17.37 -46.62
CA LYS A 1121 -10.80 -18.66 -46.95
C LYS A 1121 -11.03 -19.72 -45.86
N ILE A 1122 -10.94 -19.37 -44.58
CA ILE A 1122 -11.20 -20.29 -43.47
C ILE A 1122 -12.66 -20.78 -43.51
N LEU A 1123 -13.60 -19.87 -43.74
CA LEU A 1123 -15.04 -20.20 -43.77
C LEU A 1123 -15.44 -20.99 -45.02
N THR A 1124 -14.95 -20.62 -46.21
CA THR A 1124 -15.23 -21.37 -47.46
C THR A 1124 -14.70 -22.79 -47.36
N ASN A 1125 -13.46 -22.98 -46.89
CA ASN A 1125 -12.90 -24.32 -46.69
C ASN A 1125 -13.69 -25.16 -45.68
N ALA A 1126 -14.34 -24.53 -44.70
CA ALA A 1126 -15.21 -25.24 -43.76
C ALA A 1126 -16.56 -25.61 -44.41
N MET A 1127 -17.14 -24.72 -45.21
CA MET A 1127 -18.39 -24.97 -45.95
C MET A 1127 -18.25 -26.12 -46.96
N ASP A 1128 -17.17 -26.12 -47.75
CA ASP A 1128 -16.93 -27.16 -48.76
C ASP A 1128 -16.83 -28.55 -48.12
N LYS A 1129 -16.17 -28.66 -46.96
CA LYS A 1129 -16.03 -29.93 -46.22
C LYS A 1129 -17.29 -30.38 -45.50
N LEU A 1130 -18.12 -29.44 -45.05
CA LEU A 1130 -19.44 -29.76 -44.47
C LEU A 1130 -20.39 -30.32 -45.53
N GLN A 1131 -20.27 -29.88 -46.78
CA GLN A 1131 -21.04 -30.40 -47.92
C GLN A 1131 -20.56 -31.79 -48.40
N GLU A 1132 -19.30 -32.14 -48.17
CA GLU A 1132 -18.72 -33.46 -48.47
C GLU A 1132 -19.08 -34.56 -47.45
N GLY A 1133 -19.81 -34.25 -46.37
CA GLY A 1133 -20.26 -35.22 -45.37
C GLY A 1133 -19.19 -35.70 -44.36
N ASN A 1134 -18.00 -35.08 -44.34
CA ASN A 1134 -16.94 -35.37 -43.38
C ASN A 1134 -17.05 -34.46 -42.14
N ILE A 1135 -17.53 -34.99 -41.02
CA ILE A 1135 -17.89 -34.24 -39.80
C ILE A 1135 -16.67 -33.81 -38.93
N SER A 1136 -15.41 -34.10 -39.31
CA SER A 1136 -14.24 -33.71 -38.50
C SER A 1136 -13.27 -32.75 -39.22
N LEU A 1137 -13.24 -31.51 -38.75
CA LEU A 1137 -12.17 -30.54 -39.04
C LEU A 1137 -10.96 -30.87 -38.15
N ALA A 1138 -10.20 -31.91 -38.46
CA ALA A 1138 -8.83 -32.04 -37.94
C ALA A 1138 -7.92 -31.11 -38.76
N VAL A 1139 -7.79 -29.86 -38.34
CA VAL A 1139 -6.72 -28.99 -38.85
C VAL A 1139 -5.44 -29.38 -38.12
N TYR A 1140 -4.76 -30.41 -38.62
CA TYR A 1140 -3.47 -30.86 -38.07
C TYR A 1140 -2.47 -29.70 -38.01
N LYS A 1141 -1.85 -29.53 -36.84
CA LYS A 1141 -0.72 -28.61 -36.58
C LYS A 1141 0.59 -29.29 -36.94
N TYR A 1142 1.53 -28.50 -37.50
CA TYR A 1142 2.97 -28.74 -37.39
C TYR A 1142 3.50 -28.00 -36.17
#